data_AF-A0A3N2CSJ8-F1
#
_entry.id   AF-A0A3N2CSJ8-F1
#
_cell.length_a   1.000
_cell.length_b   1.000
_cell.length_c   1.000
_cell.angle_alpha   90.00
_cell.angle_beta   90.00
_cell.angle_gamma   90.00
#
_symmetry.space_group_name_H-M   'P 1'
#
loop_
_entity.id
_entity.type
_entity.pdbx_description
1 polymer ?
#
loop_
_entity_poly.entity_id
_entity_poly.type
_entity_poly.pdbx_seq_one_letter_code
_entity_poly.pdbx_strand_id
1 'polypeptide(L)'
;MKNKLLANIGLSLALVTVALGGALPSTASTVASASVPAATTTAGTDVTVRPTTATWTSAARPRASHQGSRYLAVTHRNATYLKFSDPALARAASGRATLELKVVSSSARSGSIRVQSVGSGWSSRLTHRSARGFSGRVVGTGPTPRSGATLAVPVRLTGSATVALKITHSSAVRRILFAKSGQSGPRLRVTTARTAAVESTRTSPVVSTIVPSADAMVASLSPSQNYGSQDQLSSRGSGTSLLESYLRFTLPSAPSGTTLTGVTMQVRTSNDSTAASRDTTRFAVLDNTGWTETGLTWANRPTATGAALASLANTTALNTLYRATGSVTSLSGKLGKPVTVRMTGSGLDNIRVLSREVGYTPYMPALVLTFSPTTTATPTATPTPTPTPTPTPTPTPTPTTAPVAVSVPAPSPTAAPSPTASPTPTASPSPTASPTPTTSPSPTASPSPTTAPAPTTPPAEPQESGRRVFAHYFPPYPVSLDNQTWTSDYYARNYLSVLGEGGKHAAYGGLLRDRPLGVTPGGSDYKIANLRTEVRQAKAAGIDGFTLNIMGASGSNWDAGVNLMKAARDVGGFTVVPNVDANGGIATLTPDAVAAKLAELYTYSSAEKVGGEFLLSSFYAEKKGAAWWDQVVTALEAKFQVPVKFMAVFLNASDTNMKAFAPFSYGFSNWGVRTPDSVERAPDYASKAHVLGRRWMEPVAFQDARPKSLTFAEAGNSEAFRAMWSRARRGADMVQVVTWNDYSESTQINPSMAHGHVLTDLTKYYSSWFKTGAAPAITEDHVFVTHRVHRFSVLGTTLGINAWTNTLGGMSKPPRDTVEGLVFLKQPATLKLVSGGSAQSFSLPAGSSAVTIPLRDGEVRATLVRDGATVMDLTSNRDVTALPLVQDFQYWAFGR
;
A
#
# COMPACT_ATOMS: atom_id res chain seq x y z
N MET A 1 -71.22 -14.59 -2.43
CA MET A 1 -72.21 -14.35 -3.50
C MET A 1 -71.56 -14.64 -4.86
N LYS A 2 -72.17 -15.57 -5.63
CA LYS A 2 -72.14 -15.81 -7.10
C LYS A 2 -70.77 -15.79 -7.82
N ASN A 3 -70.20 -16.95 -8.21
CA ASN A 3 -70.45 -17.83 -9.39
C ASN A 3 -69.45 -17.54 -10.56
N LYS A 4 -68.53 -18.47 -10.90
CA LYS A 4 -68.61 -19.53 -11.98
C LYS A 4 -68.44 -18.91 -13.40
N LEU A 5 -67.70 -19.44 -14.39
CA LEU A 5 -67.37 -20.82 -14.80
C LEU A 5 -66.43 -20.80 -16.07
N LEU A 6 -65.96 -22.00 -16.45
CA LEU A 6 -65.49 -22.52 -17.78
C LEU A 6 -63.97 -22.53 -18.05
N ALA A 7 -63.33 -23.58 -18.57
CA ALA A 7 -63.67 -25.00 -18.80
C ALA A 7 -62.39 -25.78 -19.17
N ASN A 8 -62.30 -27.03 -18.72
CA ASN A 8 -61.33 -28.06 -19.14
C ASN A 8 -61.82 -28.77 -20.42
N ILE A 9 -60.90 -29.20 -21.29
CA ILE A 9 -60.98 -30.49 -22.02
C ILE A 9 -59.56 -31.06 -22.12
N GLY A 10 -59.38 -32.30 -21.66
CA GLY A 10 -58.21 -33.14 -21.95
C GLY A 10 -58.58 -34.30 -22.86
N LEU A 11 -57.59 -34.96 -23.46
CA LEU A 11 -57.66 -36.38 -23.81
C LEU A 11 -56.26 -36.98 -24.01
N SER A 12 -56.11 -38.22 -23.54
CA SER A 12 -54.90 -39.05 -23.48
C SER A 12 -54.79 -40.05 -24.65
N LEU A 13 -53.71 -40.86 -24.61
CA LEU A 13 -53.37 -42.09 -25.38
C LEU A 13 -52.68 -41.85 -26.75
N ALA A 14 -51.68 -42.61 -27.21
CA ALA A 14 -51.13 -43.90 -26.78
C ALA A 14 -49.67 -44.10 -27.29
N LEU A 15 -49.03 -45.10 -26.69
CA LEU A 15 -47.71 -45.67 -26.94
C LEU A 15 -47.59 -46.33 -28.33
N VAL A 16 -46.46 -46.12 -29.04
CA VAL A 16 -45.92 -47.08 -30.03
C VAL A 16 -44.39 -47.10 -29.92
N THR A 17 -43.85 -48.30 -29.72
CA THR A 17 -42.42 -48.61 -29.65
C THR A 17 -41.93 -49.10 -31.02
N VAL A 18 -40.84 -48.53 -31.56
CA VAL A 18 -39.95 -49.20 -32.52
C VAL A 18 -38.51 -48.80 -32.18
N ALA A 19 -37.63 -49.79 -32.04
CA ALA A 19 -36.21 -49.67 -31.72
C ALA A 19 -35.34 -49.88 -32.97
N LEU A 20 -34.16 -49.23 -32.99
CA LEU A 20 -32.90 -49.46 -33.76
C LEU A 20 -32.29 -48.07 -34.08
N GLY A 21 -31.05 -47.67 -33.78
CA GLY A 21 -29.89 -48.19 -33.05
C GLY A 21 -28.79 -47.09 -33.07
N GLY A 22 -27.74 -47.22 -32.24
CA GLY A 22 -26.46 -46.51 -32.45
C GLY A 22 -26.04 -45.36 -31.52
N ALA A 23 -25.54 -45.70 -30.33
CA ALA A 23 -24.37 -45.17 -29.60
C ALA A 23 -24.03 -43.65 -29.53
N LEU A 24 -24.10 -43.07 -28.31
CA LEU A 24 -22.98 -42.62 -27.44
C LEU A 24 -23.48 -41.63 -26.35
N PRO A 25 -23.31 -41.89 -25.03
CA PRO A 25 -23.77 -40.98 -23.99
C PRO A 25 -22.73 -39.91 -23.60
N SER A 26 -23.19 -38.65 -23.51
CA SER A 26 -22.54 -37.60 -22.74
C SER A 26 -23.13 -37.57 -21.33
N THR A 27 -22.36 -37.98 -20.33
CA THR A 27 -22.75 -37.85 -18.91
C THR A 27 -22.32 -36.48 -18.39
N ALA A 28 -23.28 -35.58 -18.25
CA ALA A 28 -23.15 -34.40 -17.41
C ALA A 28 -23.22 -34.84 -15.93
N SER A 29 -22.11 -34.71 -15.21
CA SER A 29 -22.10 -34.86 -13.74
C SER A 29 -22.43 -33.53 -13.08
N THR A 30 -23.63 -33.45 -12.49
CA THR A 30 -24.01 -32.48 -11.47
C THR A 30 -23.12 -32.66 -10.23
N VAL A 31 -22.34 -31.65 -9.87
CA VAL A 31 -21.61 -31.63 -8.59
C VAL A 31 -22.48 -30.92 -7.56
N ALA A 32 -22.98 -31.72 -6.61
CA ALA A 32 -23.71 -31.26 -5.43
C ALA A 32 -22.81 -30.35 -4.56
N SER A 33 -23.40 -29.28 -4.06
CA SER A 33 -22.79 -28.33 -3.14
C SER A 33 -22.51 -29.00 -1.78
N ALA A 34 -21.24 -29.20 -1.45
CA ALA A 34 -20.82 -29.51 -0.08
C ALA A 34 -20.67 -28.21 0.71
N SER A 35 -21.55 -27.99 1.68
CA SER A 35 -21.42 -26.94 2.69
C SER A 35 -20.21 -27.22 3.59
N VAL A 36 -19.22 -26.33 3.61
CA VAL A 36 -18.09 -26.39 4.54
C VAL A 36 -18.50 -25.71 5.86
N PRO A 37 -18.30 -26.33 7.03
CA PRO A 37 -18.69 -25.76 8.31
C PRO A 37 -17.82 -24.53 8.65
N ALA A 38 -18.44 -23.57 9.37
CA ALA A 38 -17.81 -22.34 9.82
C ALA A 38 -16.52 -22.59 10.61
N ALA A 39 -15.43 -21.90 10.25
CA ALA A 39 -14.17 -21.97 10.97
C ALA A 39 -14.29 -21.27 12.34
N THR A 40 -14.32 -22.04 13.41
CA THR A 40 -14.20 -21.56 14.79
C THR A 40 -12.77 -21.07 15.04
N THR A 41 -12.59 -19.81 15.42
CA THR A 41 -11.31 -19.23 15.81
C THR A 41 -10.83 -19.81 17.15
N THR A 42 -9.77 -20.62 17.14
CA THR A 42 -9.12 -21.07 18.39
C THR A 42 -8.09 -20.04 18.86
N ALA A 43 -8.30 -19.42 20.03
CA ALA A 43 -7.39 -18.44 20.64
C ALA A 43 -6.04 -19.07 21.06
N GLY A 44 -4.92 -18.39 20.81
CA GLY A 44 -3.58 -18.78 21.28
C GLY A 44 -3.42 -18.61 22.80
N THR A 45 -2.56 -19.40 23.43
CA THR A 45 -2.32 -19.34 24.88
C THR A 45 -1.15 -18.41 25.20
N ASP A 46 -1.38 -17.40 26.04
CA ASP A 46 -0.31 -16.56 26.58
C ASP A 46 0.46 -17.28 27.70
N VAL A 47 1.76 -17.47 27.49
CA VAL A 47 2.70 -18.06 28.44
C VAL A 47 3.58 -16.98 29.04
N THR A 48 3.71 -16.99 30.36
CA THR A 48 4.57 -16.06 31.10
C THR A 48 5.80 -16.81 31.62
N VAL A 49 6.98 -16.45 31.13
CA VAL A 49 8.25 -17.07 31.49
C VAL A 49 9.03 -16.18 32.46
N ARG A 50 9.53 -16.73 33.56
CA ARG A 50 10.40 -16.02 34.52
C ARG A 50 11.87 -16.29 34.20
N PRO A 51 12.80 -15.37 34.51
CA PRO A 51 14.20 -15.59 34.25
C PRO A 51 14.73 -16.71 35.17
N THR A 52 15.44 -17.68 34.57
CA THR A 52 16.21 -18.70 35.30
C THR A 52 17.44 -18.09 35.96
N THR A 53 17.96 -16.98 35.42
CA THR A 53 19.03 -16.21 36.06
C THR A 53 18.81 -14.72 35.86
N ALA A 54 18.93 -13.94 36.93
CA ALA A 54 18.89 -12.48 36.88
C ALA A 54 20.00 -11.88 37.75
N THR A 55 20.83 -11.02 37.17
CA THR A 55 21.92 -10.33 37.89
C THR A 55 22.22 -8.97 37.23
N TRP A 56 23.14 -8.21 37.79
CA TRP A 56 23.60 -6.95 37.19
C TRP A 56 25.09 -6.77 37.46
N THR A 57 25.74 -5.92 36.68
CA THR A 57 27.17 -5.66 36.79
C THR A 57 27.44 -4.18 37.02
N SER A 58 28.55 -3.87 37.69
CA SER A 58 28.98 -2.51 38.01
C SER A 58 30.37 -2.24 37.45
N ALA A 59 30.50 -1.25 36.56
CA ALA A 59 31.81 -0.75 36.15
C ALA A 59 32.58 -0.13 37.32
N ALA A 60 31.90 0.32 38.38
CA ALA A 60 32.55 0.86 39.58
C ALA A 60 33.09 -0.21 40.52
N ARG A 61 32.59 -1.46 40.43
CA ARG A 61 33.12 -2.62 41.17
C ARG A 61 33.39 -3.79 40.21
N PRO A 62 34.45 -3.72 39.38
CA PRO A 62 34.55 -4.58 38.21
C PRO A 62 34.65 -6.09 38.46
N ARG A 63 35.11 -6.48 39.66
CA ARG A 63 35.32 -7.86 40.10
C ARG A 63 34.20 -8.39 41.00
N ALA A 64 33.27 -7.54 41.43
CA ALA A 64 32.20 -7.95 42.34
C ALA A 64 31.06 -8.62 41.58
N SER A 65 30.52 -9.72 42.14
CA SER A 65 29.24 -10.30 41.74
C SER A 65 28.11 -9.64 42.53
N HIS A 66 27.01 -9.33 41.86
CA HIS A 66 25.82 -8.73 42.49
C HIS A 66 24.64 -9.72 42.60
N GLN A 67 24.91 -11.03 42.53
CA GLN A 67 23.90 -12.07 42.64
C GLN A 67 23.09 -11.99 43.95
N GLY A 68 23.70 -11.58 45.07
CA GLY A 68 23.01 -11.42 46.37
C GLY A 68 22.19 -10.12 46.50
N SER A 69 22.24 -9.22 45.51
CA SER A 69 21.52 -7.93 45.61
C SER A 69 20.01 -8.14 45.56
N ARG A 70 19.27 -7.41 46.40
CA ARG A 70 17.79 -7.39 46.45
C ARG A 70 17.15 -6.84 45.17
N TYR A 71 17.86 -5.99 44.44
CA TYR A 71 17.38 -5.33 43.22
C TYR A 71 18.31 -5.56 42.03
N LEU A 72 17.75 -5.41 40.83
CA LEU A 72 18.51 -5.24 39.59
C LEU A 72 18.76 -3.75 39.36
N ALA A 73 19.91 -3.39 38.82
CA ALA A 73 20.29 -1.99 38.65
C ALA A 73 20.70 -1.65 37.22
N VAL A 74 20.25 -0.48 36.75
CA VAL A 74 20.71 0.16 35.53
C VAL A 74 21.12 1.59 35.85
N THR A 75 22.34 1.96 35.45
CA THR A 75 22.90 3.32 35.56
C THR A 75 23.76 3.58 34.32
N HIS A 76 24.37 4.76 34.23
CA HIS A 76 25.41 5.01 33.22
C HIS A 76 26.64 4.07 33.34
N ARG A 77 26.79 3.35 34.46
CA ARG A 77 27.90 2.40 34.73
C ARG A 77 27.43 0.96 35.01
N ASN A 78 26.13 0.73 35.11
CA ASN A 78 25.56 -0.56 35.50
C ASN A 78 24.61 -1.09 34.42
N ALA A 79 24.68 -2.40 34.16
CA ALA A 79 23.78 -3.08 33.24
C ALA A 79 23.17 -4.31 33.90
N THR A 80 21.90 -4.57 33.61
CA THR A 80 21.16 -5.74 34.10
C THR A 80 21.18 -6.85 33.05
N TYR A 81 21.28 -8.10 33.49
CA TYR A 81 21.32 -9.30 32.64
C TYR A 81 20.27 -10.30 33.11
N LEU A 82 19.45 -10.76 32.17
CA LEU A 82 18.36 -11.73 32.38
C LEU A 82 18.55 -12.91 31.45
N LYS A 83 18.39 -14.13 31.98
CA LYS A 83 18.38 -15.37 31.20
C LYS A 83 17.06 -16.08 31.43
N PHE A 84 16.42 -16.52 30.36
CA PHE A 84 15.20 -17.29 30.35
C PHE A 84 15.48 -18.63 29.66
N SER A 85 14.93 -19.71 30.19
CA SER A 85 14.99 -21.02 29.55
C SER A 85 13.64 -21.68 29.75
N ASP A 86 12.88 -21.82 28.67
CA ASP A 86 11.55 -22.41 28.67
C ASP A 86 11.22 -22.91 27.26
N PRO A 87 10.77 -24.16 27.08
CA PRO A 87 10.37 -24.69 25.77
C PRO A 87 9.26 -23.89 25.07
N ALA A 88 8.44 -23.13 25.81
CA ALA A 88 7.45 -22.21 25.25
C ALA A 88 8.08 -21.06 24.46
N LEU A 89 9.32 -20.65 24.79
CA LEU A 89 10.03 -19.59 24.06
C LEU A 89 10.40 -20.02 22.63
N ALA A 90 10.73 -21.30 22.43
CA ALA A 90 10.94 -21.87 21.09
C ALA A 90 9.65 -21.94 20.27
N ARG A 91 8.49 -22.03 20.96
CA ARG A 91 7.15 -22.18 20.36
C ARG A 91 6.38 -20.86 20.21
N ALA A 92 7.00 -19.73 20.55
CA ALA A 92 6.38 -18.42 20.42
C ALA A 92 6.20 -18.07 18.93
N ALA A 93 4.96 -18.12 18.46
CA ALA A 93 4.58 -18.24 17.03
C ALA A 93 4.93 -17.04 16.12
N SER A 94 5.66 -16.03 16.62
CA SER A 94 6.02 -14.84 15.83
C SER A 94 7.35 -14.19 16.22
N GLY A 95 8.13 -14.78 17.14
CA GLY A 95 9.31 -14.13 17.70
C GLY A 95 9.02 -12.79 18.39
N ARG A 96 7.75 -12.46 18.69
CA ARG A 96 7.34 -11.27 19.47
C ARG A 96 7.09 -11.69 20.91
N ALA A 97 7.69 -10.96 21.84
CA ALA A 97 7.48 -11.14 23.27
C ALA A 97 7.42 -9.77 23.97
N THR A 98 6.85 -9.73 25.17
CA THR A 98 6.85 -8.52 26.00
C THR A 98 7.64 -8.79 27.27
N LEU A 99 8.76 -8.08 27.44
CA LEU A 99 9.52 -8.08 28.69
C LEU A 99 8.90 -7.09 29.66
N GLU A 100 8.40 -7.58 30.78
CA GLU A 100 7.86 -6.76 31.86
C GLU A 100 8.89 -6.55 32.98
N LEU A 101 9.06 -5.30 33.40
CA LEU A 101 9.99 -4.88 34.45
C LEU A 101 9.30 -3.95 35.45
N LYS A 102 9.24 -4.33 36.73
CA LYS A 102 8.73 -3.45 37.79
C LYS A 102 9.83 -2.51 38.28
N VAL A 103 9.64 -1.21 38.09
CA VAL A 103 10.54 -0.16 38.58
C VAL A 103 10.25 0.10 40.05
N VAL A 104 11.24 -0.17 40.90
CA VAL A 104 11.19 0.13 42.34
C VAL A 104 11.53 1.60 42.57
N SER A 105 12.55 2.11 41.89
CA SER A 105 12.91 3.53 41.93
C SER A 105 13.64 3.96 40.66
N SER A 106 13.41 5.18 40.18
CA SER A 106 14.10 5.75 39.02
C SER A 106 14.46 7.22 39.25
N SER A 107 15.59 7.62 38.69
CA SER A 107 16.05 9.02 38.58
C SER A 107 15.97 9.54 37.15
N ALA A 108 15.45 8.75 36.20
CA ALA A 108 15.38 9.13 34.79
C ALA A 108 14.31 10.20 34.57
N ARG A 109 14.67 11.28 33.88
CA ARG A 109 13.75 12.35 33.44
C ARG A 109 13.46 12.31 31.93
N SER A 110 14.34 11.67 31.16
CA SER A 110 14.25 11.46 29.72
C SER A 110 15.05 10.22 29.31
N GLY A 111 14.94 9.78 28.05
CA GLY A 111 15.60 8.57 27.54
C GLY A 111 14.78 7.29 27.73
N SER A 112 15.25 6.19 27.14
CA SER A 112 14.52 4.93 27.03
C SER A 112 15.32 3.76 27.61
N ILE A 113 14.62 2.75 28.11
CA ILE A 113 15.23 1.43 28.37
C ILE A 113 15.61 0.79 27.03
N ARG A 114 16.83 0.27 26.92
CA ARG A 114 17.29 -0.51 25.77
C ARG A 114 17.50 -1.95 26.18
N VAL A 115 16.96 -2.88 25.41
CA VAL A 115 17.10 -4.32 25.62
C VAL A 115 17.90 -4.91 24.46
N GLN A 116 18.98 -5.60 24.77
CA GLN A 116 19.89 -6.21 23.80
C GLN A 116 19.86 -7.72 23.98
N SER A 117 19.82 -8.47 22.88
CA SER A 117 20.07 -9.91 22.92
C SER A 117 21.56 -10.16 23.06
N VAL A 118 21.96 -11.04 23.98
CA VAL A 118 23.37 -11.37 24.24
C VAL A 118 23.56 -12.89 24.30
N GLY A 119 24.80 -13.37 24.18
CA GLY A 119 25.10 -14.79 24.40
C GLY A 119 24.68 -15.28 25.78
N SER A 120 24.26 -16.55 25.90
CA SER A 120 23.75 -17.14 27.15
C SER A 120 24.83 -17.79 28.02
N GLY A 121 26.10 -17.77 27.60
CA GLY A 121 27.22 -18.45 28.27
C GLY A 121 27.70 -17.87 29.61
N TRP A 122 26.98 -16.91 30.21
CA TRP A 122 27.32 -16.31 31.50
C TRP A 122 26.57 -16.96 32.68
N SER A 123 27.12 -16.92 33.89
CA SER A 123 26.48 -17.47 35.10
C SER A 123 25.91 -16.37 36.02
N SER A 124 25.20 -16.76 37.08
CA SER A 124 24.66 -15.82 38.08
C SER A 124 25.74 -14.99 38.79
N ARG A 125 27.00 -15.48 38.81
CA ARG A 125 28.18 -14.79 39.36
C ARG A 125 28.85 -13.81 38.37
N LEU A 126 28.14 -13.37 37.33
CA LEU A 126 28.63 -12.43 36.33
C LEU A 126 29.20 -11.15 36.99
N THR A 127 30.42 -10.78 36.60
CA THR A 127 31.08 -9.54 37.03
C THR A 127 31.19 -8.60 35.83
N HIS A 128 31.46 -7.31 36.06
CA HIS A 128 31.64 -6.38 34.93
C HIS A 128 32.84 -6.76 34.05
N ARG A 129 33.92 -7.34 34.59
CA ARG A 129 35.05 -7.83 33.77
C ARG A 129 34.62 -8.98 32.86
N SER A 130 33.91 -9.98 33.38
CA SER A 130 33.44 -11.11 32.57
C SER A 130 32.25 -10.77 31.67
N ALA A 131 31.55 -9.65 31.92
CA ALA A 131 30.45 -9.18 31.09
C ALA A 131 30.86 -8.51 29.77
N ARG A 132 32.15 -8.18 29.58
CA ARG A 132 32.65 -7.43 28.40
C ARG A 132 32.41 -8.15 27.08
N GLY A 133 32.41 -9.49 27.08
CA GLY A 133 32.09 -10.31 25.90
C GLY A 133 30.60 -10.46 25.59
N PHE A 134 29.71 -9.93 26.45
CA PHE A 134 28.25 -10.04 26.28
C PHE A 134 27.66 -8.69 25.88
N SER A 135 27.84 -8.37 24.59
CA SER A 135 27.17 -7.29 23.87
C SER A 135 26.36 -7.89 22.73
N GLY A 136 25.37 -7.16 22.23
CA GLY A 136 24.61 -7.61 21.08
C GLY A 136 23.54 -6.64 20.62
N ARG A 137 22.77 -7.06 19.62
CA ARG A 137 21.81 -6.22 18.91
C ARG A 137 20.68 -5.77 19.84
N VAL A 138 20.26 -4.52 19.72
CA VAL A 138 19.05 -4.02 20.40
C VAL A 138 17.82 -4.73 19.81
N VAL A 139 17.10 -5.45 20.65
CA VAL A 139 15.90 -6.23 20.28
C VAL A 139 14.61 -5.63 20.80
N GLY A 140 14.69 -4.58 21.63
CA GLY A 140 13.55 -3.81 22.10
C GLY A 140 13.96 -2.50 22.75
N THR A 141 13.08 -1.52 22.68
CA THR A 141 13.22 -0.23 23.36
C THR A 141 11.93 0.09 24.12
N GLY A 142 12.08 0.43 25.39
CA GLY A 142 10.97 0.68 26.32
C GLY A 142 10.82 2.15 26.70
N PRO A 143 9.71 2.54 27.33
CA PRO A 143 9.48 3.91 27.77
C PRO A 143 10.47 4.37 28.86
N THR A 144 10.50 5.68 29.15
CA THR A 144 11.30 6.24 30.25
C THR A 144 10.85 5.66 31.60
N PRO A 145 11.77 5.08 32.40
CA PRO A 145 11.41 4.41 33.65
C PRO A 145 10.99 5.43 34.71
N ARG A 146 9.78 5.28 35.27
CA ARG A 146 9.26 6.06 36.40
C ARG A 146 9.15 5.20 37.66
N SER A 147 9.43 5.76 38.83
CA SER A 147 9.31 5.05 40.12
C SER A 147 7.90 4.47 40.30
N GLY A 148 7.80 3.20 40.71
CA GLY A 148 6.53 2.50 40.89
C GLY A 148 5.89 1.95 39.61
N ALA A 149 6.35 2.32 38.42
CA ALA A 149 5.75 1.86 37.16
C ALA A 149 6.15 0.41 36.82
N THR A 150 5.27 -0.30 36.12
CA THR A 150 5.61 -1.55 35.41
C THR A 150 5.84 -1.22 33.95
N LEU A 151 7.04 -1.48 33.45
CA LEU A 151 7.37 -1.25 32.05
C LEU A 151 7.04 -2.51 31.26
N ALA A 152 6.29 -2.36 30.18
CA ALA A 152 6.12 -3.38 29.15
C ALA A 152 7.02 -3.01 27.97
N VAL A 153 8.06 -3.82 27.72
CA VAL A 153 9.03 -3.57 26.65
C VAL A 153 8.83 -4.64 25.57
N PRO A 154 8.31 -4.28 24.39
CA PRO A 154 8.24 -5.20 23.27
C PRO A 154 9.65 -5.62 22.85
N VAL A 155 9.91 -6.92 22.80
CA VAL A 155 11.20 -7.50 22.41
C VAL A 155 10.99 -8.52 21.29
N ARG A 156 11.92 -8.55 20.34
CA ARG A 156 11.99 -9.61 19.33
C ARG A 156 12.98 -10.69 19.76
N LEU A 157 12.49 -11.93 19.84
CA LEU A 157 13.28 -13.10 20.23
C LEU A 157 13.63 -13.93 18.99
N THR A 158 14.79 -14.58 19.04
CA THR A 158 15.09 -15.71 18.15
C THR A 158 14.35 -16.93 18.70
N GLY A 159 13.85 -17.83 17.83
CA GLY A 159 13.03 -19.00 18.18
C GLY A 159 13.77 -20.10 18.96
N SER A 160 14.54 -19.71 19.97
CA SER A 160 15.36 -20.55 20.84
C SER A 160 14.64 -20.80 22.15
N ALA A 161 14.81 -22.01 22.71
CA ALA A 161 14.32 -22.34 24.05
C ALA A 161 15.05 -21.56 25.16
N THR A 162 16.22 -20.97 24.86
CA THR A 162 16.99 -20.14 25.80
C THR A 162 17.25 -18.75 25.23
N VAL A 163 16.93 -17.72 26.01
CA VAL A 163 17.06 -16.30 25.67
C VAL A 163 17.85 -15.59 26.76
N ALA A 164 18.88 -14.82 26.38
CA ALA A 164 19.61 -13.96 27.30
C ALA A 164 19.56 -12.49 26.85
N LEU A 165 19.18 -11.61 27.77
CA LEU A 165 18.95 -10.20 27.53
C LEU A 165 19.84 -9.34 28.43
N LYS A 166 20.39 -8.27 27.86
CA LYS A 166 21.07 -7.19 28.57
C LYS A 166 20.21 -5.93 28.52
N ILE A 167 20.06 -5.26 29.66
CA ILE A 167 19.24 -4.07 29.82
C ILE A 167 20.14 -2.89 30.19
N THR A 168 20.03 -1.82 29.41
CA THR A 168 20.74 -0.54 29.60
C THR A 168 19.76 0.62 29.44
N HIS A 169 20.26 1.85 29.61
CA HIS A 169 19.50 3.07 29.40
C HIS A 169 20.17 3.93 28.33
N SER A 170 19.39 4.62 27.51
CA SER A 170 19.90 5.42 26.37
C SER A 170 20.64 6.69 26.77
N SER A 171 20.53 7.10 28.03
CA SER A 171 21.07 8.36 28.56
C SER A 171 21.72 8.13 29.91
N ALA A 172 22.64 9.00 30.32
CA ALA A 172 23.28 8.88 31.61
C ALA A 172 22.26 9.07 32.75
N VAL A 173 22.07 8.03 33.55
CA VAL A 173 21.16 8.04 34.71
C VAL A 173 21.90 7.64 35.96
N ARG A 174 21.55 8.28 37.09
CA ARG A 174 22.19 8.03 38.39
C ARG A 174 21.76 6.69 38.97
N ARG A 175 20.47 6.36 38.86
CA ARG A 175 19.88 5.13 39.42
C ARG A 175 18.56 4.76 38.76
N ILE A 176 18.45 3.51 38.32
CA ILE A 176 17.18 2.80 38.08
C ILE A 176 17.29 1.45 38.77
N LEU A 177 16.33 1.13 39.65
CA LEU A 177 16.24 -0.16 40.34
C LEU A 177 14.99 -0.90 39.90
N PHE A 178 15.15 -2.16 39.52
CA PHE A 178 14.03 -3.07 39.26
C PHE A 178 13.92 -4.12 40.35
N ALA A 179 12.69 -4.56 40.62
CA ALA A 179 12.46 -5.74 41.43
C ALA A 179 13.12 -6.95 40.76
N LYS A 180 13.78 -7.80 41.56
CA LYS A 180 14.59 -8.91 41.05
C LYS A 180 13.87 -10.25 41.06
N SER A 181 12.99 -10.46 42.05
CA SER A 181 12.35 -11.74 42.31
C SER A 181 10.92 -11.56 42.84
N GLY A 182 10.22 -12.67 43.10
CA GLY A 182 8.82 -12.67 43.53
C GLY A 182 7.85 -12.27 42.42
N GLN A 183 6.60 -11.95 42.79
CA GLN A 183 5.56 -11.58 41.83
C GLN A 183 5.93 -10.35 41.00
N SER A 184 6.71 -9.43 41.57
CA SER A 184 7.18 -8.20 40.93
C SER A 184 8.49 -8.36 40.14
N GLY A 185 9.12 -9.54 40.14
CA GLY A 185 10.35 -9.79 39.38
C GLY A 185 10.13 -9.73 37.86
N PRO A 186 11.21 -9.70 37.05
CA PRO A 186 11.10 -9.64 35.60
C PRO A 186 10.35 -10.85 35.05
N ARG A 187 9.58 -10.65 33.98
CA ARG A 187 8.91 -11.75 33.27
C ARG A 187 8.79 -11.45 31.79
N LEU A 188 8.80 -12.50 30.98
CA LEU A 188 8.71 -12.44 29.55
C LEU A 188 7.40 -13.10 29.13
N ARG A 189 6.48 -12.32 28.53
CA ARG A 189 5.20 -12.83 28.03
C ARG A 189 5.33 -13.20 26.56
N VAL A 190 4.93 -14.41 26.21
CA VAL A 190 4.95 -14.95 24.85
C VAL A 190 3.63 -15.63 24.55
N THR A 191 3.09 -15.45 23.35
CA THR A 191 1.89 -16.16 22.91
C THR A 191 2.31 -17.41 22.15
N THR A 192 1.90 -18.59 22.64
CA THR A 192 2.13 -19.89 21.99
C THR A 192 0.85 -20.39 21.34
N ALA A 193 0.93 -20.85 20.09
CA ALA A 193 -0.20 -21.52 19.45
C ALA A 193 -0.37 -22.94 20.04
N ARG A 194 -1.61 -23.37 20.28
CA ARG A 194 -1.89 -24.75 20.71
C ARG A 194 -1.76 -25.68 19.51
N THR A 195 -0.97 -26.75 19.65
CA THR A 195 -0.79 -27.80 18.64
C THR A 195 -2.12 -28.53 18.45
N ALA A 196 -2.76 -28.36 17.28
CA ALA A 196 -3.79 -29.28 16.80
C ALA A 196 -3.10 -30.54 16.24
N ALA A 197 -3.78 -31.68 16.35
CA ALA A 197 -3.38 -32.94 15.75
C ALA A 197 -3.05 -32.76 14.26
N VAL A 198 -2.07 -33.52 13.77
CA VAL A 198 -1.43 -33.40 12.45
C VAL A 198 -2.47 -33.33 11.33
N GLU A 199 -2.83 -32.11 10.96
CA GLU A 199 -3.41 -31.78 9.67
C GLU A 199 -2.24 -31.31 8.80
N SER A 200 -2.03 -32.00 7.68
CA SER A 200 -0.95 -31.74 6.73
C SER A 200 -0.91 -30.26 6.37
N THR A 201 0.12 -29.55 6.82
CA THR A 201 0.33 -28.14 6.47
C THR A 201 0.59 -28.06 4.97
N ARG A 202 -0.45 -27.73 4.19
CA ARG A 202 -0.30 -27.38 2.78
C ARG A 202 0.53 -26.08 2.72
N THR A 203 1.80 -26.21 2.38
CA THR A 203 2.70 -25.08 2.09
C THR A 203 2.09 -24.24 0.95
N SER A 204 2.21 -22.91 1.00
CA SER A 204 1.67 -22.05 -0.07
C SER A 204 2.52 -22.18 -1.34
N PRO A 205 1.93 -22.10 -2.56
CA PRO A 205 2.69 -22.13 -3.79
C PRO A 205 3.73 -21.00 -3.86
N VAL A 206 4.95 -21.31 -4.30
CA VAL A 206 6.03 -20.35 -4.53
C VAL A 206 6.01 -19.94 -6.00
N VAL A 207 5.94 -18.65 -6.30
CA VAL A 207 5.98 -18.12 -7.66
C VAL A 207 7.33 -17.47 -7.95
N SER A 208 7.98 -17.84 -9.05
CA SER A 208 9.25 -17.28 -9.52
C SER A 208 9.11 -16.70 -10.91
N THR A 209 9.53 -15.45 -11.12
CA THR A 209 9.54 -14.79 -12.44
C THR A 209 10.96 -14.75 -12.97
N ILE A 210 11.20 -15.34 -14.14
CA ILE A 210 12.51 -15.51 -14.76
C ILE A 210 12.54 -14.74 -16.08
N VAL A 211 13.45 -13.79 -16.22
CA VAL A 211 13.70 -13.07 -17.48
C VAL A 211 14.79 -13.78 -18.30
N PRO A 212 14.87 -13.60 -19.63
CA PRO A 212 15.88 -14.24 -20.44
C PRO A 212 17.29 -13.68 -20.11
N SER A 213 18.27 -14.57 -20.08
CA SER A 213 19.70 -14.25 -19.97
C SER A 213 20.35 -13.92 -21.31
N ALA A 214 19.66 -14.25 -22.41
CA ALA A 214 19.97 -13.86 -23.78
C ALA A 214 18.69 -13.96 -24.62
N ASP A 215 18.49 -13.07 -25.60
CA ASP A 215 17.51 -13.26 -26.66
C ASP A 215 18.00 -12.71 -28.01
N ALA A 216 17.51 -13.29 -29.10
CA ALA A 216 17.83 -12.80 -30.44
C ALA A 216 16.78 -13.28 -31.44
N MET A 217 16.44 -12.43 -32.41
CA MET A 217 15.68 -12.83 -33.58
C MET A 217 16.59 -13.23 -34.74
N VAL A 218 16.05 -14.01 -35.67
CA VAL A 218 16.71 -14.44 -36.91
C VAL A 218 15.74 -14.36 -38.07
N ALA A 219 16.28 -14.08 -39.27
CA ALA A 219 15.48 -13.85 -40.47
C ALA A 219 15.99 -14.65 -41.68
N SER A 220 15.10 -15.34 -42.38
CA SER A 220 15.46 -16.20 -43.51
C SER A 220 16.03 -15.44 -44.71
N LEU A 221 15.59 -14.20 -44.93
CA LEU A 221 16.08 -13.34 -46.01
C LEU A 221 17.41 -12.67 -45.70
N SER A 222 17.89 -12.75 -44.45
CA SER A 222 19.17 -12.17 -44.05
C SER A 222 19.97 -13.19 -43.25
N PRO A 223 20.41 -14.29 -43.89
CA PRO A 223 20.74 -15.50 -43.16
C PRO A 223 22.02 -15.42 -42.32
N SER A 224 22.90 -14.46 -42.61
CA SER A 224 24.14 -14.17 -41.90
C SER A 224 24.04 -13.00 -40.91
N GLN A 225 22.91 -12.29 -40.87
CA GLN A 225 22.75 -11.11 -40.00
C GLN A 225 22.44 -11.53 -38.57
N ASN A 226 23.09 -10.87 -37.60
CA ASN A 226 22.77 -10.96 -36.19
C ASN A 226 21.85 -9.80 -35.76
N TYR A 227 20.89 -10.09 -34.88
CA TYR A 227 19.93 -9.12 -34.34
C TYR A 227 19.89 -9.11 -32.80
N GLY A 228 20.89 -9.67 -32.12
CA GLY A 228 20.89 -9.80 -30.65
C GLY A 228 21.05 -8.50 -29.87
N SER A 229 21.15 -7.35 -30.56
CA SER A 229 21.15 -6.02 -29.94
C SER A 229 19.87 -5.22 -30.21
N GLN A 230 18.89 -5.82 -30.90
CA GLN A 230 17.62 -5.17 -31.19
C GLN A 230 16.70 -5.22 -29.98
N ASP A 231 15.90 -4.17 -29.79
CA ASP A 231 14.93 -4.08 -28.69
C ASP A 231 13.62 -4.85 -28.94
N GLN A 232 13.57 -5.61 -30.04
CA GLN A 232 12.40 -6.36 -30.48
C GLN A 232 12.76 -7.76 -30.97
N LEU A 233 11.89 -8.70 -30.62
CA LEU A 233 11.85 -10.07 -31.11
C LEU A 233 10.67 -10.21 -32.06
N SER A 234 10.85 -11.01 -33.11
CA SER A 234 9.86 -11.20 -34.16
C SER A 234 9.52 -12.65 -34.41
N SER A 235 8.33 -12.90 -34.94
CA SER A 235 7.94 -14.24 -35.37
C SER A 235 6.95 -14.22 -36.54
N ARG A 236 7.33 -14.92 -37.63
CA ARG A 236 6.50 -15.13 -38.84
C ARG A 236 6.79 -16.51 -39.40
N GLY A 237 5.73 -17.31 -39.62
CA GLY A 237 5.85 -18.73 -39.93
C GLY A 237 5.56 -19.13 -41.38
N SER A 238 5.05 -18.22 -42.21
CA SER A 238 4.70 -18.48 -43.61
C SER A 238 5.16 -17.34 -44.53
N GLY A 239 5.08 -17.56 -45.83
CA GLY A 239 5.51 -16.63 -46.87
C GLY A 239 7.02 -16.73 -47.17
N THR A 240 7.56 -15.71 -47.83
CA THR A 240 8.95 -15.69 -48.34
C THR A 240 9.98 -15.21 -47.31
N SER A 241 9.53 -14.68 -46.16
CA SER A 241 10.39 -14.10 -45.12
C SER A 241 10.04 -14.67 -43.76
N LEU A 242 10.64 -15.80 -43.40
CA LEU A 242 10.43 -16.45 -42.12
C LEU A 242 11.24 -15.73 -41.03
N LEU A 243 10.62 -15.52 -39.88
CA LEU A 243 11.20 -14.87 -38.71
C LEU A 243 11.00 -15.78 -37.50
N GLU A 244 12.05 -15.99 -36.74
CA GLU A 244 12.02 -16.75 -35.49
C GLU A 244 12.78 -15.99 -34.41
N SER A 245 12.42 -16.22 -33.15
CA SER A 245 13.16 -15.67 -32.01
C SER A 245 13.53 -16.74 -31.00
N TYR A 246 14.66 -16.56 -30.34
CA TYR A 246 15.20 -17.51 -29.37
C TYR A 246 15.50 -16.75 -28.09
N LEU A 247 15.02 -17.29 -26.96
CA LEU A 247 15.17 -16.70 -25.64
C LEU A 247 15.80 -17.74 -24.71
N ARG A 248 16.96 -17.47 -24.13
CA ARG A 248 17.60 -18.37 -23.16
C ARG A 248 17.19 -17.99 -21.76
N PHE A 249 16.63 -18.92 -20.99
CA PHE A 249 16.28 -18.73 -19.59
C PHE A 249 17.14 -19.62 -18.71
N THR A 250 17.63 -19.10 -17.58
CA THR A 250 18.25 -19.92 -16.54
C THR A 250 17.20 -20.30 -15.51
N LEU A 251 16.73 -21.55 -15.53
CA LEU A 251 15.66 -21.99 -14.63
C LEU A 251 16.20 -22.22 -13.21
N PRO A 252 15.49 -21.75 -12.17
CA PRO A 252 15.88 -22.04 -10.79
C PRO A 252 15.70 -23.53 -10.49
N SER A 253 16.42 -24.02 -9.47
CA SER A 253 16.08 -25.31 -8.86
C SER A 253 14.71 -25.19 -8.16
N ALA A 254 13.95 -26.29 -8.09
CA ALA A 254 12.72 -26.30 -7.31
C ALA A 254 13.03 -25.97 -5.84
N PRO A 255 12.29 -25.03 -5.21
CA PRO A 255 12.38 -24.82 -3.78
C PRO A 255 12.15 -26.14 -3.01
N SER A 256 12.88 -26.33 -1.91
CA SER A 256 12.78 -27.57 -1.11
C SER A 256 11.34 -27.88 -0.73
N GLY A 257 10.91 -29.13 -0.93
CA GLY A 257 9.57 -29.61 -0.62
C GLY A 257 8.47 -29.18 -1.61
N THR A 258 8.84 -28.66 -2.79
CA THR A 258 7.88 -28.24 -3.82
C THR A 258 8.15 -28.89 -5.17
N THR A 259 7.13 -29.01 -6.00
CA THR A 259 7.20 -29.40 -7.41
C THR A 259 6.66 -28.29 -8.29
N LEU A 260 7.18 -28.17 -9.52
CA LEU A 260 6.63 -27.24 -10.50
C LEU A 260 5.21 -27.68 -10.86
N THR A 261 4.27 -26.75 -10.79
CA THR A 261 2.82 -26.99 -11.01
C THR A 261 2.17 -26.00 -11.97
N GLY A 262 2.83 -24.87 -12.25
CA GLY A 262 2.37 -23.93 -13.25
C GLY A 262 3.53 -23.29 -13.99
N VAL A 263 3.33 -23.03 -15.27
CA VAL A 263 4.23 -22.23 -16.11
C VAL A 263 3.37 -21.21 -16.84
N THR A 264 3.86 -19.98 -17.00
CA THR A 264 3.21 -18.97 -17.83
C THR A 264 4.29 -18.25 -18.63
N MET A 265 4.15 -18.25 -19.96
CA MET A 265 4.97 -17.43 -20.84
C MET A 265 4.36 -16.03 -20.92
N GLN A 266 5.19 -15.02 -20.71
CA GLN A 266 4.81 -13.62 -20.82
C GLN A 266 5.64 -12.94 -21.90
N VAL A 267 4.96 -12.23 -22.80
CA VAL A 267 5.59 -11.34 -23.80
C VAL A 267 4.75 -10.08 -23.94
N ARG A 268 5.39 -8.98 -24.29
CA ARG A 268 4.70 -7.71 -24.52
C ARG A 268 4.88 -7.29 -25.97
N THR A 269 3.79 -7.06 -26.70
CA THR A 269 3.89 -6.51 -28.07
C THR A 269 4.63 -5.17 -28.04
N SER A 270 5.38 -4.82 -29.08
CA SER A 270 6.04 -3.51 -29.14
C SER A 270 5.03 -2.39 -29.49
N ASN A 271 5.50 -1.15 -29.56
CA ASN A 271 4.72 -0.01 -30.08
C ASN A 271 4.80 0.11 -31.61
N ASP A 272 5.50 -0.80 -32.32
CA ASP A 272 5.50 -0.80 -33.79
C ASP A 272 4.06 -1.00 -34.29
N SER A 273 3.61 -0.15 -35.20
CA SER A 273 2.26 -0.23 -35.80
C SER A 273 1.94 -1.60 -36.42
N THR A 274 2.97 -2.38 -36.72
CA THR A 274 2.92 -3.73 -37.29
C THR A 274 3.36 -4.81 -36.29
N ALA A 275 3.33 -4.53 -34.99
CA ALA A 275 3.66 -5.49 -33.93
C ALA A 275 2.52 -6.45 -33.61
N ALA A 276 1.28 -6.03 -33.88
CA ALA A 276 0.09 -6.82 -33.70
C ALA A 276 0.03 -7.97 -34.71
N SER A 277 -0.45 -9.12 -34.26
CA SER A 277 -0.65 -10.28 -35.13
C SER A 277 -1.93 -11.01 -34.76
N ARG A 278 -2.67 -11.46 -35.77
CA ARG A 278 -3.82 -12.36 -35.60
C ARG A 278 -3.39 -13.82 -35.59
N ASP A 279 -2.23 -14.11 -36.16
CA ASP A 279 -1.68 -15.45 -36.23
C ASP A 279 -1.27 -15.99 -34.86
N THR A 280 -1.22 -17.32 -34.77
CA THR A 280 -0.77 -17.99 -33.55
C THR A 280 0.75 -17.94 -33.45
N THR A 281 1.24 -17.38 -32.35
CA THR A 281 2.63 -17.48 -31.92
C THR A 281 2.80 -18.66 -30.98
N ARG A 282 3.75 -19.54 -31.27
CA ARG A 282 4.05 -20.75 -30.49
C ARG A 282 5.39 -20.61 -29.80
N PHE A 283 5.45 -21.08 -28.56
CA PHE A 283 6.66 -21.17 -27.76
C PHE A 283 7.00 -22.64 -27.54
N ALA A 284 8.24 -23.03 -27.83
CA ALA A 284 8.73 -24.40 -27.64
C ALA A 284 10.09 -24.40 -26.92
N VAL A 285 10.30 -25.36 -26.03
CA VAL A 285 11.54 -25.51 -25.27
C VAL A 285 12.51 -26.41 -26.01
N LEU A 286 13.75 -25.93 -26.15
CA LEU A 286 14.88 -26.63 -26.76
C LEU A 286 15.98 -26.88 -25.73
N ASP A 287 16.69 -27.99 -25.91
CA ASP A 287 17.88 -28.34 -25.13
C ASP A 287 19.15 -27.60 -25.60
N ASN A 288 19.15 -27.10 -26.84
CA ASN A 288 20.28 -26.34 -27.35
C ASN A 288 20.33 -24.94 -26.71
N THR A 289 21.29 -24.73 -25.82
CA THR A 289 21.59 -23.45 -25.16
C THR A 289 22.94 -22.86 -25.54
N GLY A 290 23.63 -23.47 -26.51
CA GLY A 290 25.02 -23.17 -26.89
C GLY A 290 25.18 -21.94 -27.79
N TRP A 291 24.08 -21.34 -28.24
CA TRP A 291 24.13 -20.10 -29.02
C TRP A 291 24.50 -18.90 -28.14
N THR A 292 25.07 -17.88 -28.79
CA THR A 292 25.35 -16.57 -28.17
C THR A 292 24.46 -15.51 -28.80
N GLU A 293 24.02 -14.56 -28.00
CA GLU A 293 23.16 -13.45 -28.42
C GLU A 293 23.73 -12.68 -29.60
N THR A 294 25.02 -12.35 -29.55
CA THR A 294 25.75 -11.63 -30.59
C THR A 294 26.23 -12.51 -31.75
N GLY A 295 26.05 -13.83 -31.66
CA GLY A 295 26.49 -14.80 -32.68
C GLY A 295 25.37 -15.55 -33.39
N LEU A 296 24.12 -15.46 -32.91
CA LEU A 296 22.99 -16.16 -33.50
C LEU A 296 22.60 -15.51 -34.83
N THR A 297 22.48 -16.33 -35.87
CA THR A 297 22.03 -15.96 -37.22
C THR A 297 21.06 -17.01 -37.72
N TRP A 298 20.34 -16.75 -38.82
CA TRP A 298 19.47 -17.78 -39.39
C TRP A 298 20.24 -19.05 -39.77
N ALA A 299 21.46 -18.90 -40.31
CA ALA A 299 22.28 -20.00 -40.81
C ALA A 299 22.75 -20.95 -39.69
N ASN A 300 22.96 -20.45 -38.47
CA ASN A 300 23.44 -21.26 -37.34
C ASN A 300 22.38 -21.49 -36.24
N ARG A 301 21.13 -21.07 -36.48
CA ARG A 301 20.06 -21.18 -35.48
C ARG A 301 19.75 -22.64 -35.13
N PRO A 302 19.31 -22.92 -33.89
CA PRO A 302 18.75 -24.22 -33.56
C PRO A 302 17.51 -24.54 -34.43
N THR A 303 17.54 -25.64 -35.18
CA THR A 303 16.45 -26.03 -36.09
C THR A 303 15.46 -27.04 -35.50
N ALA A 304 15.74 -27.57 -34.31
CA ALA A 304 14.86 -28.50 -33.62
C ALA A 304 13.48 -27.86 -33.30
N THR A 305 12.43 -28.68 -33.36
CA THR A 305 11.05 -28.21 -33.09
C THR A 305 10.81 -27.95 -31.61
N GLY A 306 11.45 -28.73 -30.72
CA GLY A 306 11.32 -28.58 -29.27
C GLY A 306 10.02 -29.15 -28.69
N ALA A 307 9.96 -29.17 -27.36
CA ALA A 307 8.74 -29.52 -26.62
C ALA A 307 7.81 -28.31 -26.53
N ALA A 308 6.53 -28.46 -26.88
CA ALA A 308 5.56 -27.37 -26.84
C ALA A 308 5.40 -26.82 -25.41
N LEU A 309 5.63 -25.52 -25.25
CA LEU A 309 5.52 -24.81 -23.98
C LEU A 309 4.19 -24.08 -23.87
N ALA A 310 3.92 -23.13 -24.77
CA ALA A 310 2.74 -22.27 -24.71
C ALA A 310 2.38 -21.72 -26.10
N SER A 311 1.19 -21.14 -26.25
CA SER A 311 0.78 -20.45 -27.48
C SER A 311 -0.04 -19.19 -27.19
N LEU A 312 0.17 -18.15 -28.00
CA LEU A 312 -0.62 -16.92 -28.02
C LEU A 312 -1.28 -16.77 -29.39
N ALA A 313 -2.52 -16.29 -29.41
CA ALA A 313 -3.24 -15.95 -30.64
C ALA A 313 -3.99 -14.63 -30.44
N ASN A 314 -4.36 -13.96 -31.53
CA ASN A 314 -5.08 -12.69 -31.49
C ASN A 314 -4.38 -11.61 -30.64
N THR A 315 -3.07 -11.50 -30.74
CA THR A 315 -2.27 -10.46 -30.08
C THR A 315 -2.40 -9.14 -30.84
N THR A 316 -3.58 -8.53 -30.80
CA THR A 316 -3.94 -7.40 -31.68
C THR A 316 -3.72 -6.02 -31.07
N ALA A 317 -3.58 -5.91 -29.75
CA ALA A 317 -3.24 -4.67 -29.06
C ALA A 317 -1.73 -4.46 -28.99
N LEU A 318 -1.29 -3.23 -29.27
CA LEU A 318 0.10 -2.77 -29.18
C LEU A 318 0.50 -2.53 -27.72
N ASN A 319 1.78 -2.66 -27.40
CA ASN A 319 2.33 -2.45 -26.06
C ASN A 319 1.47 -3.03 -24.94
N THR A 320 1.07 -4.28 -25.16
CA THR A 320 0.18 -5.01 -24.28
C THR A 320 0.89 -6.25 -23.81
N LEU A 321 0.85 -6.51 -22.50
CA LEU A 321 1.40 -7.73 -21.92
C LEU A 321 0.42 -8.87 -22.17
N TYR A 322 0.86 -9.87 -22.93
CA TYR A 322 0.13 -11.11 -23.15
C TYR A 322 0.73 -12.22 -22.29
N ARG A 323 -0.16 -13.11 -21.84
CA ARG A 323 0.19 -14.27 -21.00
C ARG A 323 -0.40 -15.51 -21.61
N ALA A 324 0.43 -16.53 -21.81
CA ALA A 324 -0.01 -17.85 -22.22
C ALA A 324 0.32 -18.86 -21.12
N THR A 325 -0.69 -19.59 -20.65
CA THR A 325 -0.49 -20.73 -19.77
C THR A 325 0.38 -21.76 -20.47
N GLY A 326 1.45 -22.15 -19.81
CA GLY A 326 2.45 -23.07 -20.33
C GLY A 326 2.34 -24.48 -19.76
N SER A 327 2.85 -25.45 -20.51
CA SER A 327 2.92 -26.84 -20.10
C SER A 327 4.07 -27.10 -19.13
N VAL A 328 3.76 -27.54 -17.91
CA VAL A 328 4.75 -27.95 -16.91
C VAL A 328 5.62 -29.10 -17.42
N THR A 329 5.05 -30.03 -18.21
CA THR A 329 5.77 -31.21 -18.70
C THR A 329 6.90 -30.85 -19.68
N SER A 330 6.80 -29.70 -20.36
CA SER A 330 7.86 -29.20 -21.26
C SER A 330 9.15 -28.82 -20.52
N LEU A 331 9.07 -28.57 -19.20
CA LEU A 331 10.20 -28.22 -18.33
C LEU A 331 10.67 -29.38 -17.43
N SER A 332 10.10 -30.58 -17.59
CA SER A 332 10.48 -31.76 -16.82
C SER A 332 11.99 -32.05 -16.89
N GLY A 333 12.64 -32.14 -15.74
CA GLY A 333 14.09 -32.41 -15.63
C GLY A 333 15.01 -31.24 -16.02
N LYS A 334 14.46 -30.07 -16.34
CA LYS A 334 15.20 -28.88 -16.78
C LYS A 334 15.40 -27.82 -15.69
N LEU A 335 14.77 -27.97 -14.52
CA LEU A 335 14.98 -27.08 -13.38
C LEU A 335 16.45 -27.08 -12.94
N GLY A 336 16.95 -25.91 -12.56
CA GLY A 336 18.37 -25.69 -12.22
C GLY A 336 19.31 -25.60 -13.42
N LYS A 337 18.80 -25.64 -14.67
CA LYS A 337 19.59 -25.62 -15.90
C LYS A 337 19.12 -24.48 -16.82
N PRO A 338 19.98 -24.00 -17.74
CA PRO A 338 19.53 -23.14 -18.82
C PRO A 338 18.65 -23.90 -19.81
N VAL A 339 17.69 -23.21 -20.41
CA VAL A 339 16.85 -23.69 -21.52
C VAL A 339 16.73 -22.62 -22.58
N THR A 340 16.49 -23.01 -23.83
CA THR A 340 16.11 -22.07 -24.89
C THR A 340 14.63 -22.21 -25.17
N VAL A 341 13.89 -21.10 -25.18
CA VAL A 341 12.52 -21.01 -25.69
C VAL A 341 12.59 -20.44 -27.10
N ARG A 342 12.16 -21.22 -28.08
CA ARG A 342 11.98 -20.83 -29.47
C ARG A 342 10.58 -20.30 -29.68
N MET A 343 10.46 -19.15 -30.35
CA MET A 343 9.22 -18.46 -30.68
C MET A 343 9.01 -18.48 -32.20
N THR A 344 7.94 -19.15 -32.64
CA THR A 344 7.57 -19.31 -34.06
C THR A 344 6.14 -18.85 -34.36
N GLY A 345 5.89 -18.31 -35.55
CA GLY A 345 4.56 -17.91 -36.01
C GLY A 345 3.87 -19.06 -36.76
N SER A 346 2.55 -18.99 -36.92
CA SER A 346 1.77 -19.95 -37.73
C SER A 346 1.48 -19.49 -39.16
N GLY A 347 1.55 -18.18 -39.42
CA GLY A 347 1.10 -17.60 -40.69
C GLY A 347 1.97 -16.43 -41.17
N LEU A 348 1.36 -15.56 -41.98
CA LEU A 348 2.01 -14.44 -42.68
C LEU A 348 2.19 -13.19 -41.79
N ASP A 349 1.40 -13.04 -40.73
CA ASP A 349 1.42 -11.88 -39.86
C ASP A 349 2.61 -11.94 -38.91
N ASN A 350 3.52 -10.96 -39.02
CA ASN A 350 4.64 -10.85 -38.10
C ASN A 350 4.18 -10.28 -36.76
N ILE A 351 4.38 -11.01 -35.67
CA ILE A 351 4.30 -10.42 -34.34
C ILE A 351 5.65 -9.75 -34.00
N ARG A 352 5.61 -8.59 -33.35
CA ARG A 352 6.81 -7.98 -32.74
C ARG A 352 6.59 -7.80 -31.25
N VAL A 353 7.47 -8.37 -30.44
CA VAL A 353 7.43 -8.26 -28.99
C VAL A 353 8.71 -7.61 -28.48
N LEU A 354 8.64 -6.93 -27.35
CA LEU A 354 9.81 -6.32 -26.72
C LEU A 354 10.80 -7.40 -26.28
N SER A 355 12.08 -7.13 -26.49
CA SER A 355 13.20 -7.99 -26.08
C SER A 355 13.74 -7.58 -24.71
N ARG A 356 14.80 -8.25 -24.24
CA ARG A 356 15.51 -7.87 -23.01
C ARG A 356 16.31 -6.57 -23.12
N GLU A 357 16.67 -6.15 -24.32
CA GLU A 357 17.47 -4.94 -24.60
C GLU A 357 16.71 -3.66 -24.24
N VAL A 358 15.38 -3.74 -24.06
CA VAL A 358 14.56 -2.64 -23.52
C VAL A 358 15.02 -2.21 -22.12
N GLY A 359 15.71 -3.07 -21.36
CA GLY A 359 16.33 -2.71 -20.08
C GLY A 359 15.34 -2.46 -18.93
N TYR A 360 14.03 -2.52 -19.18
CA TYR A 360 12.96 -2.38 -18.18
C TYR A 360 12.30 -3.73 -17.90
N THR A 361 12.66 -4.37 -16.79
CA THR A 361 12.26 -5.74 -16.43
C THR A 361 10.76 -6.05 -16.57
N PRO A 362 9.82 -5.16 -16.20
CA PRO A 362 8.38 -5.43 -16.38
C PRO A 362 7.93 -5.58 -17.84
N TYR A 363 8.73 -5.16 -18.81
CA TYR A 363 8.43 -5.23 -20.25
C TYR A 363 9.18 -6.33 -20.99
N MET A 364 10.19 -6.90 -20.35
CA MET A 364 10.95 -8.01 -20.93
C MET A 364 10.08 -9.27 -21.01
N PRO A 365 10.38 -10.18 -21.94
CA PRO A 365 9.82 -11.53 -21.91
C PRO A 365 10.10 -12.21 -20.57
N ALA A 366 9.18 -13.05 -20.10
CA ALA A 366 9.39 -13.75 -18.84
C ALA A 366 8.71 -15.13 -18.80
N LEU A 367 9.34 -16.06 -18.08
CA LEU A 367 8.71 -17.29 -17.60
C LEU A 367 8.31 -17.12 -16.15
N VAL A 368 7.02 -17.27 -15.86
CA VAL A 368 6.51 -17.33 -14.49
C VAL A 368 6.28 -18.78 -14.10
N LEU A 369 7.04 -19.27 -13.13
CA LEU A 369 7.00 -20.63 -12.62
C LEU A 369 6.27 -20.65 -11.28
N THR A 370 5.30 -21.55 -11.14
CA THR A 370 4.56 -21.77 -9.89
C THR A 370 4.91 -23.13 -9.33
N PHE A 371 5.50 -23.18 -8.15
CA PHE A 371 5.86 -24.39 -7.44
C PHE A 371 4.86 -24.64 -6.30
N SER A 372 4.22 -25.79 -6.27
CA SER A 372 3.31 -26.16 -5.18
C SER A 372 3.94 -27.26 -4.33
N PRO A 373 3.49 -27.46 -3.09
CA PRO A 373 4.03 -28.52 -2.23
C PRO A 373 3.93 -29.87 -2.89
N THR A 374 4.98 -30.68 -2.75
CA THR A 374 4.89 -32.08 -3.12
C THR A 374 3.90 -32.75 -2.18
N THR A 375 2.74 -33.16 -2.69
CA THR A 375 1.85 -34.05 -1.93
C THR A 375 2.53 -35.41 -1.86
N THR A 376 3.27 -35.67 -0.79
CA THR A 376 3.65 -37.04 -0.47
C THR A 376 2.35 -37.81 -0.29
N ALA A 377 2.09 -38.81 -1.13
CA ALA A 377 0.99 -39.73 -0.93
C ALA A 377 1.10 -40.24 0.51
N THR A 378 0.03 -40.04 1.30
CA THR A 378 -0.10 -40.66 2.61
C THR A 378 0.23 -42.14 2.43
N PRO A 379 1.14 -42.75 3.22
CA PRO A 379 1.37 -44.19 3.12
C PRO A 379 0.01 -44.86 3.28
N THR A 380 -0.40 -45.63 2.27
CA THR A 380 -1.55 -46.51 2.37
C THR A 380 -1.39 -47.30 3.66
N ALA A 381 -2.35 -47.20 4.57
CA ALA A 381 -2.33 -47.99 5.79
C ALA A 381 -2.15 -49.46 5.38
N THR A 382 -1.00 -50.04 5.74
CA THR A 382 -0.80 -51.48 5.64
C THR A 382 -1.96 -52.14 6.39
N PRO A 383 -2.72 -53.06 5.77
CA PRO A 383 -3.80 -53.74 6.47
C PRO A 383 -3.24 -54.35 7.75
N THR A 384 -3.86 -53.99 8.87
CA THR A 384 -3.56 -54.55 10.19
C THR A 384 -3.65 -56.07 10.07
N PRO A 385 -2.62 -56.84 10.46
CA PRO A 385 -2.75 -58.29 10.51
C PRO A 385 -3.88 -58.66 11.47
N THR A 386 -4.81 -59.47 10.97
CA THR A 386 -5.91 -60.06 11.73
C THR A 386 -5.38 -60.66 13.03
N PRO A 387 -5.98 -60.36 14.20
CA PRO A 387 -5.56 -60.99 15.45
C PRO A 387 -5.76 -62.50 15.35
N THR A 388 -4.67 -63.25 15.48
CA THR A 388 -4.67 -64.70 15.66
C THR A 388 -5.47 -65.04 16.93
N PRO A 389 -6.44 -65.99 16.88
CA PRO A 389 -7.17 -66.41 18.07
C PRO A 389 -6.19 -66.92 19.13
N THR A 390 -6.21 -66.30 20.29
CA THR A 390 -5.43 -66.72 21.47
C THR A 390 -6.06 -68.02 22.01
N PRO A 391 -5.27 -69.07 22.28
CA PRO A 391 -5.79 -70.37 22.71
C PRO A 391 -6.48 -70.29 24.08
N THR A 392 -7.59 -71.02 24.16
CA THR A 392 -8.45 -71.23 25.33
C THR A 392 -7.63 -71.65 26.57
N PRO A 393 -7.78 -70.98 27.73
CA PRO A 393 -7.13 -71.40 28.97
C PRO A 393 -7.76 -72.67 29.56
N THR A 394 -6.92 -73.66 29.84
CA THR A 394 -7.22 -74.89 30.57
C THR A 394 -7.55 -74.58 32.04
N PRO A 395 -8.59 -75.18 32.65
CA PRO A 395 -9.00 -74.90 34.03
C PRO A 395 -8.24 -75.77 35.04
N THR A 396 -7.69 -75.19 36.11
CA THR A 396 -7.32 -75.90 37.35
C THR A 396 -7.01 -74.90 38.49
N PRO A 397 -7.15 -75.26 39.77
CA PRO A 397 -8.36 -75.63 40.52
C PRO A 397 -8.71 -74.59 41.62
N THR A 398 -9.90 -74.77 42.19
CA THR A 398 -10.55 -73.99 43.27
C THR A 398 -10.05 -74.41 44.69
N PRO A 399 -10.55 -73.82 45.80
CA PRO A 399 -9.88 -72.88 46.70
C PRO A 399 -9.50 -73.47 48.08
N THR A 400 -8.68 -72.77 48.89
CA THR A 400 -8.65 -72.98 50.34
C THR A 400 -8.52 -71.67 51.11
N THR A 401 -9.26 -71.61 52.22
CA THR A 401 -9.82 -70.47 52.96
C THR A 401 -8.95 -69.91 54.10
N ALA A 402 -9.14 -68.60 54.38
CA ALA A 402 -9.22 -67.89 55.69
C ALA A 402 -7.99 -67.95 56.66
N PRO A 403 -7.72 -66.98 57.58
CA PRO A 403 -8.64 -66.11 58.35
C PRO A 403 -8.28 -64.59 58.40
N VAL A 404 -9.25 -63.69 58.46
CA VAL A 404 -9.80 -62.95 59.64
C VAL A 404 -8.76 -62.20 60.50
N ALA A 405 -8.89 -60.86 60.52
CA ALA A 405 -8.79 -59.92 61.66
C ALA A 405 -8.25 -58.56 61.18
N VAL A 406 -8.62 -57.35 61.63
CA VAL A 406 -9.60 -56.78 62.57
C VAL A 406 -9.59 -55.28 62.20
N SER A 407 -10.76 -54.63 62.09
CA SER A 407 -10.85 -53.18 61.86
C SER A 407 -10.89 -52.43 63.19
N VAL A 408 -10.00 -51.43 63.37
CA VAL A 408 -10.12 -50.38 64.40
C VAL A 408 -9.95 -49.01 63.71
N PRO A 409 -10.84 -48.03 63.96
CA PRO A 409 -10.86 -46.73 63.28
C PRO A 409 -10.22 -45.59 64.11
N ALA A 410 -10.09 -44.42 63.45
CA ALA A 410 -9.92 -43.04 63.96
C ALA A 410 -8.50 -42.42 63.86
N PRO A 411 -8.34 -41.07 63.78
CA PRO A 411 -9.37 -40.01 63.84
C PRO A 411 -9.41 -39.04 62.64
N SER A 412 -10.56 -38.37 62.54
CA SER A 412 -10.84 -37.19 61.69
C SER A 412 -10.25 -35.91 62.30
N PRO A 413 -9.64 -35.02 61.50
CA PRO A 413 -9.41 -33.64 61.90
C PRO A 413 -10.22 -32.63 61.05
N THR A 414 -11.26 -32.11 61.69
CA THR A 414 -11.55 -30.69 61.98
C THR A 414 -11.55 -29.63 60.88
N ALA A 415 -12.71 -28.96 60.75
CA ALA A 415 -12.98 -27.78 59.94
C ALA A 415 -12.42 -26.47 60.51
N ALA A 416 -12.03 -25.53 59.64
CA ALA A 416 -11.80 -24.11 59.95
C ALA A 416 -11.79 -23.25 58.67
N PRO A 417 -11.98 -21.92 58.74
CA PRO A 417 -13.23 -21.21 59.02
C PRO A 417 -13.79 -20.47 57.79
N SER A 418 -15.07 -20.10 57.87
CA SER A 418 -15.82 -19.34 56.86
C SER A 418 -15.37 -17.87 56.78
N PRO A 419 -15.06 -17.32 55.59
CA PRO A 419 -14.88 -15.89 55.42
C PRO A 419 -16.22 -15.17 55.20
N THR A 420 -16.38 -14.12 55.99
CA THR A 420 -17.51 -13.20 56.17
C THR A 420 -18.00 -12.52 54.89
N ALA A 421 -19.29 -12.20 54.86
CA ALA A 421 -20.01 -11.51 53.81
C ALA A 421 -19.40 -10.14 53.43
N SER A 422 -19.33 -9.87 52.13
CA SER A 422 -19.01 -8.57 51.52
C SER A 422 -20.32 -7.94 51.00
N PRO A 423 -20.52 -6.61 51.14
CA PRO A 423 -21.85 -6.00 51.09
C PRO A 423 -22.52 -6.01 49.72
N THR A 424 -23.84 -6.17 49.77
CA THR A 424 -24.83 -6.14 48.68
C THR A 424 -24.80 -4.81 47.92
N PRO A 425 -24.60 -4.80 46.59
CA PRO A 425 -24.84 -3.61 45.78
C PRO A 425 -26.34 -3.36 45.64
N THR A 426 -26.74 -2.13 45.96
CA THR A 426 -28.09 -1.57 45.93
C THR A 426 -28.74 -1.65 44.55
N ALA A 427 -30.04 -1.93 44.52
CA ALA A 427 -30.85 -2.02 43.30
C ALA A 427 -30.83 -0.71 42.48
N SER A 428 -30.56 -0.86 41.18
CA SER A 428 -30.77 0.19 40.17
C SER A 428 -32.27 0.45 39.99
N PRO A 429 -32.74 1.71 39.85
CA PRO A 429 -34.15 2.00 39.71
C PRO A 429 -34.76 1.45 38.41
N SER A 430 -36.00 1.00 38.53
CA SER A 430 -36.86 0.44 37.50
C SER A 430 -37.24 1.46 36.41
N PRO A 431 -37.32 1.08 35.12
CA PRO A 431 -37.76 1.97 34.06
C PRO A 431 -39.26 2.28 34.18
N THR A 432 -39.58 3.58 34.21
CA THR A 432 -40.96 4.10 34.21
C THR A 432 -41.66 3.80 32.89
N ALA A 433 -42.94 3.41 32.98
CA ALA A 433 -43.79 3.05 31.85
C ALA A 433 -43.92 4.17 30.80
N SER A 434 -43.88 3.77 29.53
CA SER A 434 -44.14 4.58 28.35
C SER A 434 -45.64 4.95 28.26
N PRO A 435 -46.00 6.22 28.02
CA PRO A 435 -47.41 6.59 27.85
C PRO A 435 -47.95 6.19 26.47
N THR A 436 -49.20 5.71 26.51
CA THR A 436 -50.08 5.25 25.43
C THR A 436 -50.33 6.31 24.33
N PRO A 437 -50.46 5.92 23.04
CA PRO A 437 -50.68 6.87 21.96
C PRO A 437 -52.12 7.40 21.94
N THR A 438 -52.28 8.72 21.86
CA THR A 438 -53.55 9.38 21.53
C THR A 438 -53.61 9.81 20.08
N THR A 439 -54.82 9.72 19.53
CA THR A 439 -55.21 9.83 18.12
C THR A 439 -54.93 11.18 17.45
N SER A 440 -54.60 11.08 16.16
CA SER A 440 -54.38 12.15 15.19
C SER A 440 -55.60 13.07 14.97
N PRO A 441 -55.40 14.39 14.89
CA PRO A 441 -56.27 15.29 14.13
C PRO A 441 -55.68 15.63 12.75
N SER A 442 -56.62 15.87 11.82
CA SER A 442 -56.51 16.16 10.38
C SER A 442 -55.78 17.47 10.04
N PRO A 443 -55.10 17.61 8.87
CA PRO A 443 -54.33 18.81 8.53
C PRO A 443 -55.24 19.99 8.15
N THR A 444 -54.95 21.17 8.70
CA THR A 444 -55.52 22.47 8.26
C THR A 444 -54.41 23.31 7.62
N ALA A 445 -54.79 24.06 6.59
CA ALA A 445 -53.92 24.75 5.62
C ALA A 445 -52.84 25.68 6.21
N SER A 446 -51.72 25.74 5.49
CA SER A 446 -50.53 26.55 5.73
C SER A 446 -50.76 28.05 5.44
N PRO A 447 -50.48 28.98 6.38
CA PRO A 447 -50.32 30.40 6.07
C PRO A 447 -48.87 30.77 5.73
N SER A 448 -48.73 31.71 4.81
CA SER A 448 -47.50 32.32 4.27
C SER A 448 -46.61 32.99 5.33
N PRO A 449 -45.26 32.92 5.26
CA PRO A 449 -44.39 33.52 6.26
C PRO A 449 -44.21 35.04 6.04
N THR A 450 -44.45 35.81 7.09
CA THR A 450 -44.05 37.22 7.22
C THR A 450 -42.59 37.33 7.69
N THR A 451 -41.90 38.31 7.13
CA THR A 451 -40.48 38.67 7.25
C THR A 451 -40.04 39.07 8.67
N ALA A 452 -38.85 38.61 9.07
CA ALA A 452 -38.12 39.06 10.27
C ALA A 452 -37.09 40.16 9.90
N PRO A 453 -36.80 41.13 10.78
CA PRO A 453 -35.98 42.30 10.46
C PRO A 453 -34.47 42.01 10.48
N ALA A 454 -33.75 42.78 9.66
CA ALA A 454 -32.35 42.58 9.29
C ALA A 454 -31.32 42.97 10.37
N PRO A 455 -30.19 42.24 10.51
CA PRO A 455 -29.02 42.70 11.23
C PRO A 455 -28.21 43.71 10.41
N THR A 456 -27.91 44.87 11.00
CA THR A 456 -27.06 45.92 10.43
C THR A 456 -25.63 45.43 10.21
N THR A 457 -25.20 45.45 8.95
CA THR A 457 -23.89 45.02 8.46
C THR A 457 -22.89 46.20 8.49
N PRO A 458 -21.62 46.02 8.89
CA PRO A 458 -20.53 46.92 8.53
C PRO A 458 -20.33 46.91 7.00
N PRO A 459 -19.71 47.94 6.39
CA PRO A 459 -19.67 48.09 4.93
C PRO A 459 -19.02 46.87 4.28
N ALA A 460 -19.79 46.19 3.43
CA ALA A 460 -19.31 45.11 2.60
C ALA A 460 -18.30 45.67 1.59
N GLU A 461 -17.04 45.26 1.70
CA GLU A 461 -16.15 45.22 0.54
C GLU A 461 -16.81 44.34 -0.54
N PRO A 462 -16.65 44.68 -1.84
CA PRO A 462 -17.27 43.92 -2.92
C PRO A 462 -16.85 42.45 -2.83
N GLN A 463 -17.85 41.55 -2.74
CA GLN A 463 -17.65 40.12 -2.75
C GLN A 463 -17.14 39.69 -4.13
N GLU A 464 -15.81 39.74 -4.31
CA GLU A 464 -15.15 39.24 -5.53
C GLU A 464 -15.53 37.77 -5.74
N SER A 465 -15.94 37.48 -6.97
CA SER A 465 -16.68 36.29 -7.36
C SER A 465 -15.91 34.99 -7.14
N GLY A 466 -16.55 34.04 -6.43
CA GLY A 466 -16.36 32.60 -6.58
C GLY A 466 -15.11 32.00 -5.92
N ARG A 467 -15.31 31.18 -4.90
CA ARG A 467 -14.25 30.35 -4.28
C ARG A 467 -13.32 29.73 -5.34
N ARG A 468 -12.01 29.92 -5.20
CA ARG A 468 -11.01 29.46 -6.19
C ARG A 468 -10.31 28.18 -5.76
N VAL A 469 -9.96 27.34 -6.72
CA VAL A 469 -9.20 26.10 -6.55
C VAL A 469 -7.91 26.21 -7.34
N PHE A 470 -6.77 26.16 -6.65
CA PHE A 470 -5.46 26.08 -7.26
C PHE A 470 -4.86 24.70 -7.06
N ALA A 471 -3.95 24.29 -7.94
CA ALA A 471 -3.09 23.14 -7.69
C ALA A 471 -1.62 23.56 -7.68
N HIS A 472 -0.84 23.01 -6.75
CA HIS A 472 0.58 23.26 -6.70
C HIS A 472 1.28 22.58 -7.87
N TYR A 473 1.97 23.34 -8.71
CA TYR A 473 2.70 22.84 -9.87
C TYR A 473 4.19 22.76 -9.55
N PHE A 474 4.77 21.57 -9.69
CA PHE A 474 6.17 21.27 -9.39
C PHE A 474 6.97 21.09 -10.69
N PRO A 475 7.80 22.07 -11.10
CA PRO A 475 8.47 22.07 -12.40
C PRO A 475 9.31 20.84 -12.79
N PRO A 476 9.97 20.12 -11.86
CA PRO A 476 10.83 18.98 -12.19
C PRO A 476 10.14 17.81 -12.89
N TYR A 477 8.81 17.68 -12.80
CA TYR A 477 8.10 16.51 -13.30
C TYR A 477 7.01 16.87 -14.34
N PRO A 478 7.37 17.49 -15.48
CA PRO A 478 6.43 17.72 -16.58
C PRO A 478 6.04 16.39 -17.24
N VAL A 479 4.99 16.37 -18.06
CA VAL A 479 4.57 15.14 -18.78
C VAL A 479 5.64 14.55 -19.71
N SER A 480 6.63 15.33 -20.15
CA SER A 480 7.79 14.83 -20.90
C SER A 480 9.04 15.69 -20.63
N LEU A 481 10.15 15.01 -20.34
CA LEU A 481 11.44 15.62 -20.00
C LEU A 481 12.39 15.75 -21.21
N ASP A 482 12.36 14.77 -22.11
CA ASP A 482 13.34 14.58 -23.19
C ASP A 482 12.70 14.28 -24.56
N ASN A 483 11.39 14.48 -24.69
CA ASN A 483 10.61 14.26 -25.91
C ASN A 483 10.73 12.85 -26.50
N GLN A 484 11.02 11.85 -25.67
CA GLN A 484 11.05 10.46 -26.10
C GLN A 484 9.70 9.79 -25.84
N THR A 485 9.49 8.65 -26.51
CA THR A 485 8.33 7.81 -26.23
C THR A 485 8.39 7.35 -24.78
N TRP A 486 7.23 7.31 -24.13
CA TRP A 486 7.13 7.00 -22.70
C TRP A 486 7.71 5.65 -22.27
N THR A 487 7.96 4.70 -23.18
CA THR A 487 8.62 3.44 -22.84
C THR A 487 10.15 3.57 -22.69
N SER A 488 10.75 4.64 -23.20
CA SER A 488 12.19 4.87 -23.24
C SER A 488 12.60 6.28 -22.79
N ASP A 489 11.65 7.07 -22.33
CA ASP A 489 11.90 8.44 -21.88
C ASP A 489 12.66 8.51 -20.56
N TYR A 490 12.96 9.73 -20.13
CA TYR A 490 13.71 9.97 -18.92
C TYR A 490 13.06 9.33 -17.68
N TYR A 491 11.72 9.33 -17.60
CA TYR A 491 11.02 8.66 -16.50
C TYR A 491 11.31 7.16 -16.49
N ALA A 492 11.17 6.48 -17.64
CA ALA A 492 11.41 5.04 -17.74
C ALA A 492 12.88 4.68 -17.47
N ARG A 493 13.82 5.42 -18.07
CA ARG A 493 15.26 5.14 -17.97
C ARG A 493 15.85 5.50 -16.60
N ASN A 494 15.39 6.60 -15.99
CA ASN A 494 16.06 7.18 -14.83
C ASN A 494 15.21 7.20 -13.57
N TYR A 495 13.99 7.73 -13.62
CA TYR A 495 13.23 7.95 -12.38
C TYR A 495 12.51 6.72 -11.84
N LEU A 496 12.03 5.84 -12.72
CA LEU A 496 11.38 4.59 -12.33
C LEU A 496 12.37 3.42 -12.22
N SER A 497 13.51 3.52 -12.91
CA SER A 497 14.53 2.47 -12.90
C SER A 497 15.33 2.49 -11.59
N VAL A 498 15.60 1.30 -11.05
CA VAL A 498 16.48 1.11 -9.90
C VAL A 498 17.92 1.55 -10.22
N LEU A 499 18.37 1.33 -11.46
CA LEU A 499 19.70 1.67 -11.94
C LEU A 499 19.75 3.03 -12.64
N GLY A 500 18.65 3.77 -12.64
CA GLY A 500 18.55 5.08 -13.23
C GLY A 500 19.54 6.09 -12.64
N GLU A 501 19.94 7.07 -13.46
CA GLU A 501 20.99 8.04 -13.10
C GLU A 501 22.28 7.40 -12.56
N GLY A 502 22.71 6.27 -13.15
CA GLY A 502 23.91 5.55 -12.72
C GLY A 502 23.76 4.84 -11.37
N GLY A 503 22.55 4.45 -10.98
CA GLY A 503 22.27 3.74 -9.73
C GLY A 503 22.11 4.66 -8.51
N LYS A 504 22.05 5.98 -8.70
CA LYS A 504 21.84 6.97 -7.63
C LYS A 504 20.60 6.71 -6.77
N HIS A 505 19.61 6.02 -7.33
CA HIS A 505 18.33 5.71 -6.68
C HIS A 505 18.21 4.25 -6.21
N ALA A 506 19.26 3.44 -6.36
CA ALA A 506 19.20 2.00 -6.09
C ALA A 506 18.84 1.68 -4.63
N ALA A 507 19.31 2.49 -3.69
CA ALA A 507 19.08 2.31 -2.25
C ALA A 507 17.59 2.34 -1.83
N TYR A 508 16.73 2.88 -2.69
CA TYR A 508 15.29 2.97 -2.47
C TYR A 508 14.49 2.52 -3.71
N GLY A 509 15.12 1.83 -4.67
CA GLY A 509 14.41 1.16 -5.76
C GLY A 509 13.87 2.08 -6.86
N GLY A 510 14.57 3.17 -7.16
CA GLY A 510 14.12 4.19 -8.12
C GLY A 510 13.54 5.42 -7.42
N LEU A 511 13.67 6.58 -8.05
CA LEU A 511 13.26 7.87 -7.48
C LEU A 511 11.75 7.95 -7.26
N LEU A 512 10.98 7.43 -8.22
CA LEU A 512 9.53 7.55 -8.26
C LEU A 512 8.87 6.15 -8.25
N ARG A 513 7.56 6.10 -8.03
CA ARG A 513 6.73 4.90 -8.20
C ARG A 513 5.68 5.01 -9.29
N ASP A 514 5.50 6.22 -9.77
CA ASP A 514 4.51 6.57 -10.78
C ASP A 514 5.11 7.64 -11.71
N ARG A 515 4.42 7.88 -12.81
CA ARG A 515 4.77 8.84 -13.85
C ARG A 515 3.51 9.40 -14.50
N PRO A 516 3.60 10.56 -15.15
CA PRO A 516 2.53 11.02 -16.02
C PRO A 516 2.20 9.99 -17.10
N LEU A 517 0.95 10.02 -17.58
CA LEU A 517 0.58 9.29 -18.79
C LEU A 517 1.54 9.65 -19.92
N GLY A 518 1.92 8.63 -20.69
CA GLY A 518 2.83 8.80 -21.81
C GLY A 518 2.27 9.74 -22.87
N VAL A 519 3.10 10.66 -23.35
CA VAL A 519 2.78 11.53 -24.49
C VAL A 519 3.57 11.10 -25.72
N THR A 520 2.97 11.29 -26.90
CA THR A 520 3.68 11.10 -28.16
C THR A 520 4.74 12.21 -28.33
N PRO A 521 5.97 11.88 -28.78
CA PRO A 521 6.97 12.88 -29.13
C PRO A 521 6.42 13.95 -30.07
N GLY A 522 6.66 15.22 -29.72
CA GLY A 522 6.20 16.39 -30.47
C GLY A 522 7.31 17.10 -31.24
N GLY A 523 6.97 18.24 -31.86
CA GLY A 523 7.93 19.13 -32.50
C GLY A 523 8.87 19.83 -31.51
N SER A 524 9.65 20.81 -31.98
CA SER A 524 10.61 21.54 -31.15
C SER A 524 9.97 22.31 -29.99
N ASP A 525 8.67 22.64 -30.07
CA ASP A 525 7.91 23.33 -29.03
C ASP A 525 7.21 22.38 -28.03
N TYR A 526 7.55 21.08 -28.03
CA TYR A 526 6.85 20.05 -27.24
C TYR A 526 6.67 20.42 -25.77
N LYS A 527 7.64 21.10 -25.13
CA LYS A 527 7.55 21.50 -23.71
C LYS A 527 6.36 22.40 -23.44
N ILE A 528 6.16 23.44 -24.27
CA ILE A 528 5.01 24.34 -24.12
C ILE A 528 3.73 23.65 -24.57
N ALA A 529 3.76 22.89 -25.67
CA ALA A 529 2.59 22.14 -26.14
C ALA A 529 2.05 21.17 -25.07
N ASN A 530 2.94 20.47 -24.40
CA ASN A 530 2.63 19.59 -23.28
C ASN A 530 2.05 20.36 -22.09
N LEU A 531 2.64 21.50 -21.71
CA LEU A 531 2.10 22.35 -20.66
C LEU A 531 0.71 22.90 -21.02
N ARG A 532 0.43 23.22 -22.29
CA ARG A 532 -0.93 23.59 -22.73
C ARG A 532 -1.92 22.44 -22.50
N THR A 533 -1.51 21.19 -22.72
CA THR A 533 -2.32 20.01 -22.41
C THR A 533 -2.56 19.87 -20.91
N GLU A 534 -1.53 20.01 -20.08
CA GLU A 534 -1.67 19.97 -18.62
C GLU A 534 -2.62 21.05 -18.10
N VAL A 535 -2.50 22.29 -18.60
CA VAL A 535 -3.41 23.39 -18.26
C VAL A 535 -4.86 23.04 -18.63
N ARG A 536 -5.11 22.49 -19.83
CA ARG A 536 -6.47 22.07 -20.23
C ARG A 536 -7.01 20.96 -19.34
N GLN A 537 -6.18 19.99 -18.95
CA GLN A 537 -6.58 18.91 -18.05
C GLN A 537 -6.92 19.43 -16.65
N ALA A 538 -6.08 20.32 -16.09
CA ALA A 538 -6.35 20.95 -14.80
C ALA A 538 -7.65 21.76 -14.82
N LYS A 539 -7.84 22.58 -15.87
CA LYS A 539 -9.08 23.34 -16.10
C LYS A 539 -10.30 22.41 -16.17
N ALA A 540 -10.21 21.30 -16.89
CA ALA A 540 -11.29 20.31 -16.99
C ALA A 540 -11.59 19.60 -15.65
N ALA A 541 -10.59 19.48 -14.78
CA ALA A 541 -10.74 18.98 -13.41
C ALA A 541 -11.31 20.03 -12.43
N GLY A 542 -11.71 21.21 -12.91
CA GLY A 542 -12.27 22.27 -12.09
C GLY A 542 -11.24 23.09 -11.32
N ILE A 543 -9.95 23.03 -11.71
CA ILE A 543 -8.88 23.86 -11.16
C ILE A 543 -8.83 25.18 -11.94
N ASP A 544 -8.76 26.31 -11.24
CA ASP A 544 -8.78 27.66 -11.83
C ASP A 544 -7.38 28.18 -12.16
N GLY A 545 -6.35 27.65 -11.50
CA GLY A 545 -4.98 28.07 -11.71
C GLY A 545 -3.96 27.16 -11.03
N PHE A 546 -2.69 27.41 -11.30
CA PHE A 546 -1.58 26.75 -10.61
C PHE A 546 -0.89 27.68 -9.62
N THR A 547 -0.47 27.16 -8.45
CA THR A 547 0.60 27.79 -7.67
C THR A 547 1.94 27.23 -8.15
N LEU A 548 2.69 28.00 -8.92
CA LEU A 548 3.93 27.56 -9.59
C LEU A 548 5.09 27.57 -8.60
N ASN A 549 5.65 26.41 -8.28
CA ASN A 549 6.79 26.34 -7.37
C ASN A 549 8.07 26.93 -7.98
N ILE A 550 8.57 28.00 -7.38
CA ILE A 550 9.80 28.67 -7.80
C ILE A 550 10.90 28.28 -6.83
N MET A 551 11.75 27.34 -7.25
CA MET A 551 12.87 26.85 -6.44
C MET A 551 14.20 27.55 -6.75
N GLY A 552 14.29 28.26 -7.88
CA GLY A 552 15.52 28.92 -8.34
C GLY A 552 15.20 30.05 -9.31
N ALA A 553 16.16 30.95 -9.49
CA ALA A 553 16.03 32.13 -10.35
C ALA A 553 16.49 31.90 -11.82
N SER A 554 16.92 30.67 -12.15
CA SER A 554 17.45 30.29 -13.45
C SER A 554 17.45 28.76 -13.63
N GLY A 555 17.81 28.30 -14.82
CA GLY A 555 17.94 26.87 -15.16
C GLY A 555 16.62 26.22 -15.57
N SER A 556 16.66 24.91 -15.79
CA SER A 556 15.55 24.16 -16.40
C SER A 556 14.22 24.30 -15.66
N ASN A 557 14.24 24.38 -14.33
CA ASN A 557 13.03 24.56 -13.52
C ASN A 557 12.43 25.96 -13.67
N TRP A 558 13.27 26.99 -13.77
CA TRP A 558 12.82 28.35 -14.06
C TRP A 558 12.23 28.44 -15.47
N ASP A 559 12.93 27.86 -16.47
CA ASP A 559 12.47 27.84 -17.85
C ASP A 559 11.12 27.11 -18.00
N ALA A 560 10.94 25.99 -17.29
CA ALA A 560 9.67 25.29 -17.22
C ALA A 560 8.56 26.15 -16.59
N GLY A 561 8.87 26.91 -15.54
CA GLY A 561 7.94 27.87 -14.94
C GLY A 561 7.52 28.98 -15.90
N VAL A 562 8.47 29.60 -16.61
CA VAL A 562 8.19 30.60 -17.65
C VAL A 562 7.33 30.00 -18.77
N ASN A 563 7.63 28.77 -19.19
CA ASN A 563 6.83 28.07 -20.20
C ASN A 563 5.41 27.76 -19.71
N LEU A 564 5.21 27.52 -18.41
CA LEU A 564 3.89 27.35 -17.83
C LEU A 564 3.09 28.65 -17.87
N MET A 565 3.72 29.80 -17.56
CA MET A 565 3.06 31.12 -17.72
C MET A 565 2.56 31.31 -19.16
N LYS A 566 3.40 30.98 -20.16
CA LYS A 566 3.04 31.05 -21.59
C LYS A 566 1.91 30.10 -21.94
N ALA A 567 1.98 28.85 -21.50
CA ALA A 567 0.95 27.85 -21.77
C ALA A 567 -0.41 28.24 -21.17
N ALA A 568 -0.44 28.76 -19.94
CA ALA A 568 -1.66 29.24 -19.30
C ALA A 568 -2.27 30.42 -20.06
N ARG A 569 -1.44 31.36 -20.53
CA ARG A 569 -1.87 32.46 -21.40
C ARG A 569 -2.48 31.95 -22.69
N ASP A 570 -1.79 31.02 -23.37
CA ASP A 570 -2.21 30.48 -24.66
C ASP A 570 -3.54 29.71 -24.57
N VAL A 571 -3.78 29.00 -23.47
CA VAL A 571 -5.04 28.27 -23.25
C VAL A 571 -6.17 29.21 -22.84
N GLY A 572 -5.88 30.24 -22.04
CA GLY A 572 -6.85 31.23 -21.56
C GLY A 572 -7.83 30.69 -20.51
N GLY A 573 -8.34 31.61 -19.67
CA GLY A 573 -9.25 31.26 -18.57
C GLY A 573 -8.65 30.29 -17.55
N PHE A 574 -7.34 30.36 -17.36
CA PHE A 574 -6.57 29.63 -16.35
C PHE A 574 -5.37 30.50 -15.95
N THR A 575 -5.10 30.62 -14.66
CA THR A 575 -4.09 31.55 -14.15
C THR A 575 -2.95 30.85 -13.42
N VAL A 576 -1.86 31.58 -13.17
CA VAL A 576 -0.69 31.07 -12.45
C VAL A 576 -0.30 32.07 -11.38
N VAL A 577 -0.11 31.56 -10.16
CA VAL A 577 0.35 32.29 -8.98
C VAL A 577 1.82 31.92 -8.77
N PRO A 578 2.77 32.84 -8.93
CA PRO A 578 4.15 32.63 -8.51
C PRO A 578 4.21 32.17 -7.04
N ASN A 579 4.84 31.03 -6.75
CA ASN A 579 4.94 30.46 -5.41
C ASN A 579 6.40 30.28 -5.03
N VAL A 580 6.95 31.19 -4.21
CA VAL A 580 8.37 31.14 -3.82
C VAL A 580 8.62 30.02 -2.81
N ASP A 581 9.51 29.09 -3.15
CA ASP A 581 9.97 28.04 -2.24
C ASP A 581 10.97 28.62 -1.23
N ALA A 582 10.54 28.83 0.02
CA ALA A 582 11.37 29.40 1.07
C ALA A 582 12.53 28.49 1.51
N ASN A 583 12.53 27.23 1.07
CA ASN A 583 13.59 26.25 1.28
C ASN A 583 14.40 25.98 -0.01
N GLY A 584 13.99 26.55 -1.13
CA GLY A 584 14.67 26.48 -2.42
C GLY A 584 15.85 27.44 -2.54
N GLY A 585 16.62 27.28 -3.62
CA GLY A 585 17.75 28.15 -3.96
C GLY A 585 17.35 29.61 -4.17
N ILE A 586 16.14 29.90 -4.66
CA ILE A 586 15.67 31.29 -4.82
C ILE A 586 15.62 32.06 -3.50
N ALA A 587 15.29 31.39 -2.39
CA ALA A 587 15.21 32.01 -1.07
C ALA A 587 16.58 32.29 -0.45
N THR A 588 17.69 31.92 -1.12
CA THR A 588 19.05 32.34 -0.73
C THR A 588 19.39 33.75 -1.22
N LEU A 589 18.63 34.27 -2.19
CA LEU A 589 18.80 35.63 -2.71
C LEU A 589 18.28 36.68 -1.72
N THR A 590 18.66 37.94 -1.97
CA THR A 590 18.08 39.09 -1.25
C THR A 590 16.61 39.29 -1.62
N PRO A 591 15.78 39.89 -0.75
CA PRO A 591 14.39 40.22 -1.07
C PRO A 591 14.22 40.96 -2.39
N ASP A 592 15.09 41.95 -2.65
CA ASP A 592 15.11 42.73 -3.89
C ASP A 592 15.37 41.87 -5.13
N ALA A 593 16.31 40.93 -5.04
CA ALA A 593 16.63 40.04 -6.15
C ALA A 593 15.51 39.02 -6.40
N VAL A 594 14.83 38.57 -5.35
CA VAL A 594 13.61 37.75 -5.48
C VAL A 594 12.49 38.56 -6.14
N ALA A 595 12.25 39.79 -5.69
CA ALA A 595 11.26 40.70 -6.27
C ALA A 595 11.53 40.97 -7.76
N ALA A 596 12.79 41.24 -8.13
CA ALA A 596 13.20 41.45 -9.52
C ALA A 596 12.85 40.25 -10.41
N LYS A 597 13.10 39.02 -9.92
CA LYS A 597 12.75 37.80 -10.65
C LYS A 597 11.25 37.57 -10.76
N LEU A 598 10.53 37.80 -9.68
CA LEU A 598 9.06 37.69 -9.69
C LEU A 598 8.43 38.69 -10.67
N ALA A 599 8.94 39.91 -10.77
CA ALA A 599 8.47 40.92 -11.71
C ALA A 599 8.52 40.44 -13.17
N GLU A 600 9.51 39.63 -13.55
CA GLU A 600 9.56 39.01 -14.89
C GLU A 600 8.31 38.16 -15.18
N LEU A 601 7.81 37.40 -14.18
CA LEU A 601 6.64 36.54 -14.33
C LEU A 601 5.32 37.33 -14.34
N TYR A 602 5.26 38.47 -13.66
CA TYR A 602 4.06 39.31 -13.63
C TYR A 602 3.81 40.10 -14.93
N THR A 603 4.74 40.05 -15.88
CA THR A 603 4.52 40.58 -17.25
C THR A 603 3.54 39.73 -18.08
N TYR A 604 3.29 38.48 -17.68
CA TYR A 604 2.39 37.59 -18.39
C TYR A 604 0.94 37.82 -17.95
N SER A 605 0.01 37.92 -18.90
CA SER A 605 -1.43 38.10 -18.63
C SER A 605 -2.08 36.89 -17.95
N SER A 606 -1.39 35.75 -17.88
CA SER A 606 -1.80 34.57 -17.10
C SER A 606 -1.45 34.67 -15.62
N ALA A 607 -0.69 35.68 -15.18
CA ALA A 607 -0.44 35.91 -13.77
C ALA A 607 -1.74 36.29 -13.05
N GLU A 608 -2.01 35.59 -11.94
CA GLU A 608 -3.25 35.76 -11.18
C GLU A 608 -3.39 37.17 -10.60
N LYS A 609 -4.59 37.75 -10.69
CA LYS A 609 -4.96 39.01 -10.05
C LYS A 609 -6.20 38.87 -9.18
N VAL A 610 -6.20 39.56 -8.05
CA VAL A 610 -7.30 39.62 -7.06
C VAL A 610 -7.47 41.07 -6.61
N GLY A 611 -8.62 41.69 -6.85
CA GLY A 611 -8.85 43.11 -6.57
C GLY A 611 -7.92 44.04 -7.35
N GLY A 612 -7.55 43.67 -8.59
CA GLY A 612 -6.65 44.45 -9.45
C GLY A 612 -5.15 44.26 -9.18
N GLU A 613 -4.77 43.70 -8.03
CA GLU A 613 -3.38 43.40 -7.64
C GLU A 613 -3.00 41.97 -7.98
N PHE A 614 -1.71 41.68 -8.19
CA PHE A 614 -1.27 40.31 -8.46
C PHE A 614 -1.28 39.44 -7.20
N LEU A 615 -1.41 38.12 -7.34
CA LEU A 615 -1.29 37.19 -6.21
C LEU A 615 0.13 36.58 -6.17
N LEU A 616 0.77 36.67 -5.00
CA LEU A 616 2.02 35.99 -4.66
C LEU A 616 1.73 34.89 -3.62
N SER A 617 2.36 33.72 -3.74
CA SER A 617 2.29 32.65 -2.75
C SER A 617 3.70 32.20 -2.32
N SER A 618 3.76 31.32 -1.33
CA SER A 618 4.99 30.73 -0.80
C SER A 618 4.87 29.23 -0.58
N PHE A 619 5.98 28.51 -0.48
CA PHE A 619 6.05 27.26 0.29
C PHE A 619 6.95 27.48 1.52
N TYR A 620 6.53 27.00 2.69
CA TYR A 620 7.28 27.07 3.95
C TYR A 620 7.60 28.52 4.40
N ALA A 621 6.62 29.42 4.35
CA ALA A 621 6.78 30.85 4.58
C ALA A 621 7.58 31.21 5.85
N GLU A 622 7.33 30.52 6.96
CA GLU A 622 7.94 30.78 8.26
C GLU A 622 9.44 30.50 8.31
N LYS A 623 10.00 29.85 7.29
CA LYS A 623 11.45 29.59 7.19
C LYS A 623 12.28 30.87 7.04
N LYS A 624 11.76 31.88 6.34
CA LYS A 624 12.41 33.19 6.14
C LYS A 624 11.91 34.25 7.13
N GLY A 625 10.72 34.05 7.70
CA GLY A 625 10.09 34.96 8.66
C GLY A 625 9.37 36.13 8.01
N ALA A 626 8.44 36.75 8.75
CA ALA A 626 7.53 37.78 8.26
C ALA A 626 8.23 39.00 7.64
N ALA A 627 9.26 39.54 8.30
CA ALA A 627 9.97 40.74 7.83
C ALA A 627 10.65 40.54 6.47
N TRP A 628 11.14 39.33 6.16
CA TRP A 628 11.74 39.05 4.87
C TRP A 628 10.70 39.08 3.74
N TRP A 629 9.49 38.55 4.00
CA TRP A 629 8.40 38.58 3.02
C TRP A 629 7.84 39.99 2.83
N ASP A 630 7.69 40.75 3.90
CA ASP A 630 7.29 42.16 3.85
C ASP A 630 8.25 42.97 2.96
N GLN A 631 9.56 42.70 3.05
CA GLN A 631 10.56 43.31 2.15
C GLN A 631 10.40 42.88 0.69
N VAL A 632 10.06 41.62 0.40
CA VAL A 632 9.80 41.17 -0.99
C VAL A 632 8.56 41.85 -1.56
N VAL A 633 7.46 41.90 -0.79
CA VAL A 633 6.20 42.54 -1.19
C VAL A 633 6.41 44.03 -1.42
N THR A 634 7.06 44.71 -0.48
CA THR A 634 7.41 46.14 -0.59
C THR A 634 8.30 46.41 -1.80
N ALA A 635 9.31 45.57 -2.07
CA ALA A 635 10.19 45.75 -3.21
C ALA A 635 9.46 45.57 -4.55
N LEU A 636 8.54 44.61 -4.67
CA LEU A 636 7.73 44.40 -5.87
C LEU A 636 6.92 45.65 -6.23
N GLU A 637 6.28 46.28 -5.24
CA GLU A 637 5.53 47.51 -5.45
C GLU A 637 6.46 48.70 -5.71
N ALA A 638 7.36 48.99 -4.78
CA ALA A 638 8.14 50.23 -4.78
C ALA A 638 9.18 50.31 -5.91
N LYS A 639 9.72 49.16 -6.36
CA LYS A 639 10.80 49.12 -7.37
C LYS A 639 10.35 48.66 -8.74
N PHE A 640 9.32 47.82 -8.80
CA PHE A 640 8.87 47.19 -10.04
C PHE A 640 7.44 47.55 -10.43
N GLN A 641 6.73 48.34 -9.62
CA GLN A 641 5.33 48.75 -9.87
C GLN A 641 4.39 47.54 -10.01
N VAL A 642 4.69 46.47 -9.26
CA VAL A 642 3.90 45.24 -9.22
C VAL A 642 3.28 45.10 -7.82
N PRO A 643 2.11 45.71 -7.56
CA PRO A 643 1.43 45.51 -6.29
C PRO A 643 0.96 44.05 -6.18
N VAL A 644 1.21 43.43 -5.03
CA VAL A 644 0.86 42.02 -4.78
C VAL A 644 0.12 41.82 -3.46
N LYS A 645 -0.88 40.94 -3.52
CA LYS A 645 -1.48 40.28 -2.37
C LYS A 645 -0.71 39.01 -2.04
N PHE A 646 -0.30 38.85 -0.78
CA PHE A 646 0.51 37.70 -0.36
C PHE A 646 -0.29 36.60 0.34
N MET A 647 -0.25 35.38 -0.20
CA MET A 647 -0.82 34.16 0.39
C MET A 647 0.29 33.35 1.07
N ALA A 648 0.35 33.37 2.40
CA ALA A 648 1.39 32.65 3.14
C ALA A 648 1.01 31.17 3.35
N VAL A 649 1.81 30.25 2.81
CA VAL A 649 1.65 28.79 3.02
C VAL A 649 2.70 28.30 4.00
N PHE A 650 2.25 27.81 5.15
CA PHE A 650 3.10 27.34 6.23
C PHE A 650 3.32 25.83 6.21
N LEU A 651 4.42 25.35 6.78
CA LEU A 651 4.49 23.96 7.27
C LEU A 651 3.92 23.86 8.70
N ASN A 652 4.02 24.94 9.46
CA ASN A 652 3.49 25.12 10.80
C ASN A 652 2.63 26.39 10.88
N ALA A 653 1.33 26.26 10.62
CA ALA A 653 0.34 27.33 10.81
C ALA A 653 -0.04 27.52 12.29
N SER A 654 0.95 27.71 13.17
CA SER A 654 0.70 28.04 14.57
C SER A 654 0.10 29.44 14.73
N ASP A 655 -0.59 29.70 15.84
CA ASP A 655 -1.14 31.03 16.14
C ASP A 655 -0.05 32.11 16.12
N THR A 656 1.16 31.79 16.57
CA THR A 656 2.32 32.68 16.52
C THR A 656 2.69 33.05 15.09
N ASN A 657 2.79 32.06 14.19
CA ASN A 657 3.13 32.30 12.79
C ASN A 657 2.02 33.06 12.07
N MET A 658 0.75 32.66 12.23
CA MET A 658 -0.37 33.37 11.60
C MET A 658 -0.45 34.83 12.05
N LYS A 659 -0.29 35.11 13.35
CA LYS A 659 -0.27 36.49 13.87
C LYS A 659 0.88 37.32 13.32
N ALA A 660 2.08 36.74 13.20
CA ALA A 660 3.25 37.45 12.68
C ALA A 660 3.11 37.84 11.20
N PHE A 661 2.38 37.04 10.42
CA PHE A 661 2.19 37.27 8.99
C PHE A 661 0.91 38.06 8.65
N ALA A 662 -0.03 38.15 9.59
CA ALA A 662 -1.31 38.83 9.38
C ALA A 662 -1.19 40.26 8.87
N PRO A 663 -0.28 41.14 9.35
CA PRO A 663 -0.31 42.56 8.96
C PRO A 663 -0.26 42.82 7.45
N PHE A 664 0.43 41.99 6.67
CA PHE A 664 0.65 42.21 5.23
C PHE A 664 0.17 41.05 4.33
N SER A 665 -0.24 39.92 4.91
CA SER A 665 -0.76 38.79 4.11
C SER A 665 -2.21 39.04 3.69
N TYR A 666 -2.58 38.63 2.49
CA TYR A 666 -3.96 38.51 2.01
C TYR A 666 -4.68 37.31 2.63
N GLY A 667 -3.95 36.21 2.85
CA GLY A 667 -4.49 34.99 3.42
C GLY A 667 -3.40 34.02 3.84
N PHE A 668 -3.86 32.91 4.39
CA PHE A 668 -3.01 31.84 4.90
C PHE A 668 -3.41 30.49 4.30
N SER A 669 -2.45 29.57 4.32
CA SER A 669 -2.62 28.14 4.05
C SER A 669 -1.62 27.37 4.91
N ASN A 670 -1.75 26.05 4.97
CA ASN A 670 -0.64 25.18 5.32
C ASN A 670 -0.46 24.08 4.28
N TRP A 671 0.60 23.27 4.40
CA TRP A 671 0.84 22.14 3.49
C TRP A 671 -0.04 20.91 3.80
N GLY A 672 -0.82 20.98 4.88
CA GLY A 672 -1.77 19.96 5.29
C GLY A 672 -1.15 18.72 5.95
N VAL A 673 -2.02 17.90 6.54
CA VAL A 673 -1.71 16.56 7.05
C VAL A 673 -2.13 15.51 6.01
N ARG A 674 -1.85 14.22 6.24
CA ARG A 674 -2.01 13.15 5.22
C ARG A 674 -2.74 11.90 5.70
N THR A 675 -3.38 11.95 6.88
CA THR A 675 -4.17 10.82 7.41
C THR A 675 -5.59 11.28 7.77
N PRO A 676 -6.64 10.44 7.64
CA PRO A 676 -8.02 10.83 7.91
C PRO A 676 -8.21 11.45 9.30
N ASP A 677 -7.73 10.79 10.34
CA ASP A 677 -7.87 11.29 11.72
C ASP A 677 -7.10 12.58 11.98
N SER A 678 -5.95 12.79 11.32
CA SER A 678 -5.23 14.05 11.48
C SER A 678 -5.99 15.19 10.82
N VAL A 679 -6.64 14.94 9.67
CA VAL A 679 -7.50 15.92 8.99
C VAL A 679 -8.69 16.28 9.88
N GLU A 680 -9.36 15.28 10.47
CA GLU A 680 -10.51 15.55 11.35
C GLU A 680 -10.13 16.14 12.71
N ARG A 681 -8.91 15.93 13.22
CA ARG A 681 -8.42 16.56 14.46
C ARG A 681 -7.69 17.88 14.23
N ALA A 682 -7.45 18.28 12.99
CA ALA A 682 -6.78 19.53 12.69
C ALA A 682 -7.56 20.72 13.29
N PRO A 683 -6.87 21.76 13.76
CA PRO A 683 -7.50 23.02 14.12
C PRO A 683 -8.40 23.54 12.99
N ASP A 684 -9.44 24.29 13.37
CA ASP A 684 -10.21 25.07 12.41
C ASP A 684 -9.38 26.28 11.95
N TYR A 685 -8.50 26.04 10.98
CA TYR A 685 -7.60 27.06 10.44
C TYR A 685 -8.35 28.16 9.68
N ALA A 686 -9.50 27.84 9.08
CA ALA A 686 -10.35 28.83 8.43
C ALA A 686 -10.85 29.85 9.45
N SER A 687 -11.47 29.39 10.54
CA SER A 687 -11.91 30.26 11.63
C SER A 687 -10.75 31.07 12.22
N LYS A 688 -9.59 30.44 12.45
CA LYS A 688 -8.40 31.14 12.96
C LYS A 688 -7.90 32.24 12.02
N ALA A 689 -7.90 32.01 10.72
CA ALA A 689 -7.53 33.02 9.74
C ALA A 689 -8.53 34.17 9.72
N HIS A 690 -9.84 33.86 9.72
CA HIS A 690 -10.91 34.86 9.71
C HIS A 690 -10.91 35.75 10.96
N VAL A 691 -10.58 35.21 12.13
CA VAL A 691 -10.38 36.00 13.37
C VAL A 691 -9.27 37.04 13.22
N LEU A 692 -8.27 36.77 12.38
CA LEU A 692 -7.20 37.72 12.04
C LEU A 692 -7.57 38.64 10.87
N GLY A 693 -8.81 38.56 10.35
CA GLY A 693 -9.26 39.29 9.17
C GLY A 693 -8.58 38.81 7.89
N ARG A 694 -8.19 37.54 7.82
CA ARG A 694 -7.46 36.93 6.69
C ARG A 694 -8.18 35.73 6.12
N ARG A 695 -8.00 35.48 4.83
CA ARG A 695 -8.59 34.33 4.14
C ARG A 695 -7.84 33.04 4.45
N TRP A 696 -8.52 31.92 4.26
CA TRP A 696 -7.92 30.59 4.35
C TRP A 696 -8.02 29.80 3.05
N MET A 697 -6.88 29.30 2.61
CA MET A 697 -6.75 28.35 1.50
C MET A 697 -6.51 26.95 2.07
N GLU A 698 -7.50 26.07 1.95
CA GLU A 698 -7.43 24.71 2.53
C GLU A 698 -6.55 23.80 1.66
N PRO A 699 -5.55 23.08 2.22
CA PRO A 699 -4.81 22.09 1.47
C PRO A 699 -5.60 20.80 1.29
N VAL A 700 -5.51 20.23 0.10
CA VAL A 700 -6.12 18.95 -0.24
C VAL A 700 -5.10 18.06 -0.94
N ALA A 701 -4.88 16.86 -0.44
CA ALA A 701 -3.95 15.87 -1.00
C ALA A 701 -4.58 14.48 -1.00
N PHE A 702 -4.33 13.69 -2.04
CA PHE A 702 -4.85 12.32 -2.11
C PHE A 702 -4.09 11.39 -1.16
N GLN A 703 -2.76 11.46 -1.17
CA GLN A 703 -1.86 10.61 -0.39
C GLN A 703 -0.48 11.27 -0.25
N ASP A 704 0.42 10.64 0.49
CA ASP A 704 1.84 11.01 0.55
C ASP A 704 2.70 9.77 0.82
N ALA A 705 3.53 9.42 -0.15
CA ALA A 705 4.44 8.29 -0.11
C ALA A 705 5.76 8.69 -0.79
N ARG A 706 6.87 8.67 -0.05
CA ARG A 706 8.16 9.23 -0.46
C ARG A 706 9.22 8.15 -0.60
N PRO A 707 9.52 7.68 -1.82
CA PRO A 707 10.52 6.64 -2.04
C PRO A 707 11.90 6.98 -1.48
N LYS A 708 12.37 8.20 -1.76
CA LYS A 708 13.69 8.67 -1.31
C LYS A 708 13.87 8.62 0.21
N SER A 709 12.82 8.92 0.96
CA SER A 709 12.84 8.94 2.42
C SER A 709 12.40 7.61 3.05
N LEU A 710 11.86 6.68 2.25
CA LEU A 710 11.26 5.43 2.71
C LEU A 710 10.19 5.70 3.79
N THR A 711 9.37 6.73 3.57
CA THR A 711 8.32 7.15 4.49
C THR A 711 7.00 7.34 3.76
N PHE A 712 5.89 7.11 4.45
CA PHE A 712 4.55 7.42 3.94
C PHE A 712 3.61 7.78 5.07
N ALA A 713 2.46 8.34 4.72
CA ALA A 713 1.32 8.53 5.61
C ALA A 713 0.16 7.64 5.16
N GLU A 714 -0.57 7.08 6.14
CA GLU A 714 -1.73 6.25 5.84
C GLU A 714 -2.96 7.12 5.49
N ALA A 715 -3.22 7.27 4.19
CA ALA A 715 -4.37 7.99 3.64
C ALA A 715 -5.70 7.23 3.80
N GLY A 716 -5.66 5.91 4.02
CA GLY A 716 -6.84 5.07 4.16
C GLY A 716 -7.64 4.97 2.86
N ASN A 717 -6.98 4.61 1.75
CA ASN A 717 -7.57 4.69 0.41
C ASN A 717 -7.95 6.15 0.07
N SER A 718 -9.17 6.43 -0.43
CA SER A 718 -9.62 7.80 -0.71
C SER A 718 -10.05 8.59 0.54
N GLU A 719 -10.06 7.99 1.72
CA GLU A 719 -10.67 8.55 2.94
C GLU A 719 -10.08 9.92 3.32
N ALA A 720 -8.74 10.05 3.33
CA ALA A 720 -8.08 11.32 3.64
C ALA A 720 -8.44 12.42 2.64
N PHE A 721 -8.49 12.10 1.34
CA PHE A 721 -8.85 13.04 0.28
C PHE A 721 -10.28 13.58 0.48
N ARG A 722 -11.24 12.68 0.75
CA ARG A 722 -12.64 13.04 1.01
C ARG A 722 -12.79 13.88 2.28
N ALA A 723 -12.04 13.56 3.33
CA ALA A 723 -12.02 14.34 4.57
C ALA A 723 -11.48 15.77 4.35
N MET A 724 -10.42 15.94 3.54
CA MET A 724 -9.87 17.27 3.23
C MET A 724 -10.85 18.11 2.38
N TRP A 725 -11.51 17.50 1.38
CA TRP A 725 -12.58 18.19 0.65
C TRP A 725 -13.79 18.53 1.53
N SER A 726 -14.05 17.73 2.56
CA SER A 726 -15.05 18.05 3.59
C SER A 726 -14.63 19.26 4.42
N ARG A 727 -13.36 19.33 4.85
CA ARG A 727 -12.77 20.49 5.54
C ARG A 727 -12.88 21.76 4.69
N ALA A 728 -12.49 21.71 3.42
CA ALA A 728 -12.57 22.86 2.52
C ALA A 728 -13.98 23.48 2.47
N ARG A 729 -15.02 22.64 2.44
CA ARG A 729 -16.43 23.08 2.41
C ARG A 729 -16.93 23.65 3.75
N ARG A 730 -16.21 23.45 4.85
CA ARG A 730 -16.53 23.96 6.20
C ARG A 730 -15.88 25.32 6.49
N GLY A 731 -15.89 26.23 5.49
CA GLY A 731 -15.52 27.64 5.72
C GLY A 731 -14.23 28.11 5.05
N ALA A 732 -13.54 27.32 4.24
CA ALA A 732 -12.40 27.82 3.48
C ALA A 732 -12.84 28.79 2.37
N ASP A 733 -11.99 29.78 2.07
CA ASP A 733 -12.17 30.74 0.98
C ASP A 733 -11.67 30.19 -0.35
N MET A 734 -10.59 29.42 -0.29
CA MET A 734 -9.85 28.88 -1.43
C MET A 734 -9.40 27.45 -1.13
N VAL A 735 -8.98 26.71 -2.15
CA VAL A 735 -8.35 25.38 -2.01
C VAL A 735 -7.01 25.37 -2.72
N GLN A 736 -6.02 24.74 -2.09
CA GLN A 736 -4.77 24.32 -2.73
C GLN A 736 -4.72 22.80 -2.82
N VAL A 737 -4.77 22.26 -4.02
CA VAL A 737 -4.47 20.85 -4.26
C VAL A 737 -2.96 20.64 -4.20
N VAL A 738 -2.53 19.76 -3.31
CA VAL A 738 -1.16 19.35 -3.06
C VAL A 738 -1.04 17.90 -3.56
N THR A 739 -0.63 17.68 -4.81
CA THR A 739 -0.13 18.63 -5.83
C THR A 739 -0.69 18.27 -7.21
N TRP A 740 -0.45 19.09 -8.23
CA TRP A 740 -0.72 18.69 -9.61
C TRP A 740 0.17 17.51 -10.01
N ASN A 741 1.49 17.62 -9.84
CA ASN A 741 2.46 16.71 -10.45
C ASN A 741 3.71 16.41 -9.58
N ASP A 742 3.67 16.52 -8.25
CA ASP A 742 4.81 16.10 -7.42
C ASP A 742 4.82 14.59 -7.15
N TYR A 743 5.42 13.86 -8.10
CA TYR A 743 5.63 12.42 -8.04
C TYR A 743 6.65 11.99 -6.97
N SER A 744 7.52 12.90 -6.50
CA SER A 744 8.52 12.54 -5.49
C SER A 744 7.93 12.30 -4.12
N GLU A 745 6.77 12.91 -3.86
CA GLU A 745 5.96 12.71 -2.67
C GLU A 745 4.73 11.83 -2.93
N SER A 746 4.55 11.34 -4.16
CA SER A 746 3.34 10.63 -4.62
C SER A 746 2.04 11.42 -4.36
N THR A 747 2.10 12.77 -4.35
CA THR A 747 0.97 13.65 -4.04
C THR A 747 0.24 14.15 -5.28
N GLN A 748 0.72 13.80 -6.47
CA GLN A 748 0.16 14.21 -7.75
C GLN A 748 -1.33 13.83 -7.89
N ILE A 749 -2.07 14.65 -8.65
CA ILE A 749 -3.42 14.33 -9.10
C ILE A 749 -3.56 14.36 -10.63
N ASN A 750 -2.54 14.82 -11.35
CA ASN A 750 -2.56 14.83 -12.80
C ASN A 750 -2.66 13.39 -13.35
N PRO A 751 -3.20 13.21 -14.57
CA PRO A 751 -3.37 11.87 -15.11
C PRO A 751 -2.05 11.08 -15.18
N SER A 752 -2.04 9.89 -14.60
CA SER A 752 -0.82 9.10 -14.38
C SER A 752 -0.99 7.62 -14.70
N MET A 753 0.11 6.88 -14.74
CA MET A 753 0.08 5.43 -14.97
C MET A 753 -0.52 4.67 -13.78
N ALA A 754 -0.41 5.20 -12.56
CA ALA A 754 -0.98 4.59 -11.35
C ALA A 754 -2.43 4.97 -11.08
N HIS A 755 -2.91 6.10 -11.62
CA HIS A 755 -4.22 6.64 -11.28
C HIS A 755 -5.16 6.86 -12.48
N GLY A 756 -4.66 6.74 -13.72
CA GLY A 756 -5.43 7.10 -14.90
C GLY A 756 -5.99 8.51 -14.76
N HIS A 757 -7.30 8.67 -14.91
CA HIS A 757 -8.00 9.95 -14.71
C HIS A 757 -8.76 10.05 -13.37
N VAL A 758 -8.68 9.02 -12.51
CA VAL A 758 -9.50 8.91 -11.30
C VAL A 758 -9.36 10.13 -10.39
N LEU A 759 -8.13 10.60 -10.17
CA LEU A 759 -7.90 11.73 -9.25
C LEU A 759 -8.38 13.06 -9.84
N THR A 760 -8.27 13.26 -11.16
CA THR A 760 -8.86 14.43 -11.83
C THR A 760 -10.38 14.41 -11.81
N ASP A 761 -11.01 13.23 -11.96
CA ASP A 761 -12.47 13.09 -11.95
C ASP A 761 -13.05 13.34 -10.56
N LEU A 762 -12.40 12.79 -9.52
CA LEU A 762 -12.75 13.09 -8.13
C LEU A 762 -12.54 14.57 -7.81
N THR A 763 -11.43 15.17 -8.27
CA THR A 763 -11.16 16.61 -8.10
C THR A 763 -12.23 17.46 -8.76
N LYS A 764 -12.70 17.09 -9.96
CA LYS A 764 -13.79 17.77 -10.66
C LYS A 764 -15.08 17.77 -9.85
N TYR A 765 -15.45 16.62 -9.28
CA TYR A 765 -16.64 16.51 -8.44
C TYR A 765 -16.54 17.41 -7.20
N TYR A 766 -15.46 17.29 -6.42
CA TYR A 766 -15.34 18.02 -5.17
C TYR A 766 -15.04 19.52 -5.34
N SER A 767 -14.31 19.91 -6.39
CA SER A 767 -14.11 21.33 -6.72
C SER A 767 -15.43 22.00 -7.11
N SER A 768 -16.26 21.33 -7.91
CA SER A 768 -17.61 21.80 -8.25
C SER A 768 -18.48 21.96 -7.00
N TRP A 769 -18.44 20.98 -6.08
CA TRP A 769 -19.14 21.08 -4.81
C TRP A 769 -18.64 22.28 -3.97
N PHE A 770 -17.33 22.43 -3.85
CA PHE A 770 -16.74 23.54 -3.09
C PHE A 770 -17.16 24.90 -3.63
N LYS A 771 -17.11 25.07 -4.96
CA LYS A 771 -17.44 26.33 -5.65
C LYS A 771 -18.90 26.71 -5.56
N THR A 772 -19.79 25.74 -5.73
CA THR A 772 -21.25 25.97 -5.75
C THR A 772 -21.89 25.91 -4.37
N GLY A 773 -21.22 25.30 -3.39
CA GLY A 773 -21.79 25.01 -2.08
C GLY A 773 -22.76 23.82 -2.06
N ALA A 774 -23.10 23.24 -3.20
CA ALA A 774 -24.05 22.14 -3.34
C ALA A 774 -23.39 20.92 -3.99
N ALA A 775 -23.77 19.71 -3.56
CA ALA A 775 -23.24 18.49 -4.14
C ALA A 775 -23.64 18.40 -5.62
N PRO A 776 -22.70 18.17 -6.57
CA PRO A 776 -23.06 17.99 -7.96
C PRO A 776 -23.99 16.78 -8.13
N ALA A 777 -24.98 16.92 -9.01
CA ALA A 777 -25.86 15.81 -9.36
C ALA A 777 -25.07 14.68 -10.03
N ILE A 778 -25.34 13.44 -9.62
CA ILE A 778 -24.74 12.25 -10.23
C ILE A 778 -25.63 11.82 -11.39
N THR A 779 -25.21 12.12 -12.61
CA THR A 779 -25.98 11.87 -13.85
C THR A 779 -25.63 10.54 -14.51
N GLU A 780 -24.49 9.96 -14.16
CA GLU A 780 -23.93 8.72 -14.70
C GLU A 780 -23.32 7.89 -13.55
N ASP A 781 -23.21 6.57 -13.76
CA ASP A 781 -22.57 5.68 -12.80
C ASP A 781 -21.05 5.77 -12.94
N HIS A 782 -20.35 6.03 -11.84
CA HIS A 782 -18.88 5.99 -11.77
C HIS A 782 -18.43 5.02 -10.68
N VAL A 783 -17.39 4.24 -10.99
CA VAL A 783 -16.77 3.31 -10.04
C VAL A 783 -15.27 3.60 -9.99
N PHE A 784 -14.80 4.06 -8.83
CA PHE A 784 -13.39 4.31 -8.55
C PHE A 784 -12.89 3.28 -7.55
N VAL A 785 -11.88 2.51 -7.95
CA VAL A 785 -11.27 1.48 -7.11
C VAL A 785 -9.88 1.93 -6.70
N THR A 786 -9.55 1.83 -5.42
CA THR A 786 -8.21 2.12 -4.93
C THR A 786 -7.65 0.94 -4.12
N HIS A 787 -6.36 0.65 -4.28
CA HIS A 787 -5.68 -0.42 -3.56
C HIS A 787 -4.16 -0.21 -3.52
N ARG A 788 -3.45 -0.89 -2.60
CA ARG A 788 -1.99 -1.03 -2.69
C ARG A 788 -1.62 -2.21 -3.57
N VAL A 789 -0.38 -2.23 -4.06
CA VAL A 789 0.17 -3.35 -4.87
C VAL A 789 0.84 -4.44 -4.03
N HIS A 790 0.94 -4.24 -2.72
CA HIS A 790 1.31 -5.27 -1.76
C HIS A 790 0.76 -4.90 -0.38
N ARG A 791 0.66 -5.90 0.50
CA ARG A 791 0.28 -5.71 1.90
C ARG A 791 1.41 -5.05 2.69
N PHE A 792 1.08 -4.33 3.76
CA PHE A 792 2.09 -3.69 4.62
C PHE A 792 2.98 -4.70 5.35
N SER A 793 2.47 -5.89 5.63
CA SER A 793 3.25 -6.96 6.27
C SER A 793 4.42 -7.48 5.44
N VAL A 794 4.49 -7.12 4.15
CA VAL A 794 5.59 -7.50 3.26
C VAL A 794 6.82 -6.66 3.61
N LEU A 795 7.74 -7.24 4.40
CA LEU A 795 8.92 -6.57 4.96
C LEU A 795 10.21 -6.75 4.13
N GLY A 796 10.09 -7.14 2.86
CA GLY A 796 11.24 -7.35 1.97
C GLY A 796 10.86 -7.17 0.52
N THR A 797 11.86 -6.80 -0.28
CA THR A 797 11.74 -6.76 -1.75
C THR A 797 12.65 -7.82 -2.34
N THR A 798 12.41 -8.22 -3.59
CA THR A 798 13.34 -9.15 -4.27
C THR A 798 14.75 -8.55 -4.45
N LEU A 799 14.88 -7.22 -4.31
CA LEU A 799 16.15 -6.48 -4.34
C LEU A 799 16.75 -6.21 -2.94
N GLY A 800 16.11 -6.66 -1.86
CA GLY A 800 16.62 -6.45 -0.50
C GLY A 800 16.63 -4.99 -0.03
N ILE A 801 15.76 -4.14 -0.59
CA ILE A 801 15.67 -2.71 -0.23
C ILE A 801 15.08 -2.54 1.17
N ASN A 802 15.53 -1.51 1.89
CA ASN A 802 15.08 -1.15 3.23
C ASN A 802 13.55 -0.96 3.30
N ALA A 803 12.95 -1.45 4.38
CA ALA A 803 11.52 -1.31 4.63
C ALA A 803 11.12 0.14 4.92
N TRP A 804 10.00 0.58 4.34
CA TRP A 804 9.46 1.91 4.61
C TRP A 804 8.84 2.01 6.01
N THR A 805 8.78 3.24 6.51
CA THR A 805 8.18 3.55 7.80
C THR A 805 6.93 4.42 7.63
N ASN A 806 5.86 4.07 8.36
CA ASN A 806 4.65 4.88 8.40
C ASN A 806 4.79 5.96 9.49
N THR A 807 5.50 7.04 9.18
CA THR A 807 5.85 8.09 10.15
C THR A 807 5.52 9.49 9.65
N LEU A 808 5.05 9.65 8.42
CA LEU A 808 4.79 10.95 7.85
C LEU A 808 3.51 11.56 8.47
N GLY A 809 3.59 12.83 8.88
CA GLY A 809 2.50 13.52 9.61
C GLY A 809 2.55 13.39 11.13
N GLY A 810 3.66 12.92 11.73
CA GLY A 810 3.91 12.98 13.18
C GLY A 810 3.10 12.00 14.03
N MET A 811 2.14 11.29 13.45
CA MET A 811 1.39 10.21 14.09
C MET A 811 1.37 8.98 13.19
N SER A 812 1.92 7.86 13.67
CA SER A 812 1.85 6.58 12.96
C SER A 812 0.44 5.99 13.10
N LYS A 813 -0.36 6.07 12.04
CA LYS A 813 -1.60 5.30 11.91
C LYS A 813 -1.24 3.86 11.53
N PRO A 814 -1.91 2.82 12.03
CA PRO A 814 -1.71 1.48 11.51
C PRO A 814 -2.04 1.44 10.02
N PRO A 815 -1.15 0.93 9.16
CA PRO A 815 -1.46 0.79 7.74
C PRO A 815 -2.70 -0.06 7.50
N ARG A 816 -3.49 0.31 6.49
CA ARG A 816 -4.72 -0.38 6.11
C ARG A 816 -4.52 -1.14 4.81
N ASP A 817 -4.61 -2.46 4.89
CA ASP A 817 -4.51 -3.37 3.74
C ASP A 817 -5.91 -3.67 3.19
N THR A 818 -6.46 -2.70 2.44
CA THR A 818 -7.82 -2.78 1.86
C THR A 818 -7.86 -2.40 0.38
N VAL A 819 -8.81 -3.01 -0.33
CA VAL A 819 -9.33 -2.51 -1.61
C VAL A 819 -10.59 -1.70 -1.28
N GLU A 820 -10.67 -0.45 -1.74
CA GLU A 820 -11.86 0.39 -1.63
C GLU A 820 -12.55 0.51 -2.99
N GLY A 821 -13.86 0.36 -3.00
CA GLY A 821 -14.72 0.83 -4.10
C GLY A 821 -15.48 2.08 -3.65
N LEU A 822 -15.12 3.23 -4.22
CA LEU A 822 -15.84 4.49 -4.12
C LEU A 822 -16.73 4.62 -5.37
N VAL A 823 -18.05 4.59 -5.20
CA VAL A 823 -19.00 4.61 -6.31
C VAL A 823 -19.91 5.81 -6.23
N PHE A 824 -20.20 6.41 -7.39
CA PHE A 824 -21.22 7.42 -7.58
C PHE A 824 -22.29 6.82 -8.47
N LEU A 825 -23.47 6.55 -7.93
CA LEU A 825 -24.53 5.82 -8.62
C LEU A 825 -25.70 6.74 -8.94
N LYS A 826 -26.13 6.72 -10.20
CA LYS A 826 -27.36 7.41 -10.63
C LYS A 826 -28.60 6.76 -10.01
N GLN A 827 -28.57 5.45 -9.87
CA GLN A 827 -29.63 4.60 -9.34
C GLN A 827 -29.03 3.45 -8.54
N PRO A 828 -29.76 2.85 -7.58
CA PRO A 828 -29.27 1.72 -6.81
C PRO A 828 -28.68 0.62 -7.69
N ALA A 829 -27.59 0.02 -7.22
CA ALA A 829 -26.88 -1.06 -7.92
C ALA A 829 -26.10 -1.92 -6.93
N THR A 830 -25.66 -3.10 -7.37
CA THR A 830 -24.78 -3.97 -6.58
C THR A 830 -23.35 -3.85 -7.09
N LEU A 831 -22.43 -3.45 -6.22
CA LEU A 831 -20.99 -3.47 -6.49
C LEU A 831 -20.41 -4.80 -6.01
N LYS A 832 -19.77 -5.55 -6.89
CA LYS A 832 -18.95 -6.72 -6.56
C LYS A 832 -17.48 -6.33 -6.62
N LEU A 833 -16.79 -6.40 -5.49
CA LEU A 833 -15.33 -6.22 -5.40
C LEU A 833 -14.64 -7.58 -5.30
N VAL A 834 -13.53 -7.72 -6.03
CA VAL A 834 -12.66 -8.91 -6.01
C VAL A 834 -11.26 -8.49 -5.60
N SER A 835 -10.64 -9.26 -4.69
CA SER A 835 -9.22 -9.17 -4.36
C SER A 835 -8.65 -10.57 -4.14
N GLY A 836 -7.67 -10.95 -4.96
CA GLY A 836 -6.95 -12.22 -4.81
C GLY A 836 -7.86 -13.46 -4.84
N GLY A 837 -8.83 -13.47 -5.76
CA GLY A 837 -9.82 -14.54 -5.90
C GLY A 837 -10.96 -14.52 -4.87
N SER A 838 -10.92 -13.65 -3.87
CA SER A 838 -12.03 -13.43 -2.93
C SER A 838 -12.96 -12.36 -3.47
N ALA A 839 -14.27 -12.61 -3.46
CA ALA A 839 -15.28 -11.65 -3.89
C ALA A 839 -16.23 -11.28 -2.75
N GLN A 840 -16.66 -10.02 -2.71
CA GLN A 840 -17.72 -9.53 -1.83
C GLN A 840 -18.64 -8.59 -2.61
N SER A 841 -19.95 -8.71 -2.39
CA SER A 841 -20.97 -7.89 -3.02
C SER A 841 -21.60 -6.92 -2.03
N PHE A 842 -21.94 -5.72 -2.50
CA PHE A 842 -22.54 -4.65 -1.72
C PHE A 842 -23.72 -4.06 -2.49
N SER A 843 -24.92 -4.09 -1.92
CA SER A 843 -26.06 -3.36 -2.46
C SER A 843 -25.99 -1.91 -2.00
N LEU A 844 -25.90 -0.99 -2.95
CA LEU A 844 -25.62 0.43 -2.70
C LEU A 844 -26.76 1.30 -3.25
N PRO A 845 -27.16 2.35 -2.52
CA PRO A 845 -28.19 3.28 -2.97
C PRO A 845 -27.67 4.18 -4.10
N ALA A 846 -28.58 4.94 -4.74
CA ALA A 846 -28.17 6.09 -5.54
C ALA A 846 -27.42 7.11 -4.66
N GLY A 847 -26.51 7.87 -5.27
CA GLY A 847 -25.61 8.77 -4.55
C GLY A 847 -24.18 8.25 -4.47
N SER A 848 -23.38 8.79 -3.55
CA SER A 848 -22.02 8.35 -3.32
C SER A 848 -21.94 7.33 -2.18
N SER A 849 -21.13 6.29 -2.34
CA SER A 849 -20.88 5.26 -1.33
C SER A 849 -19.44 4.77 -1.40
N ALA A 850 -18.85 4.45 -0.25
CA ALA A 850 -17.52 3.87 -0.15
C ALA A 850 -17.59 2.57 0.66
N VAL A 851 -17.09 1.47 0.08
CA VAL A 851 -17.02 0.15 0.72
C VAL A 851 -15.63 -0.43 0.58
N THR A 852 -15.22 -1.28 1.52
CA THR A 852 -13.89 -1.90 1.50
C THR A 852 -13.97 -3.41 1.67
N ILE A 853 -12.99 -4.09 1.08
CA ILE A 853 -12.69 -5.50 1.32
C ILE A 853 -11.21 -5.66 1.70
N PRO A 854 -10.81 -6.75 2.40
CA PRO A 854 -9.41 -7.02 2.69
C PRO A 854 -8.57 -7.16 1.41
N LEU A 855 -7.37 -6.57 1.41
CA LEU A 855 -6.40 -6.71 0.32
C LEU A 855 -5.77 -8.11 0.35
N ARG A 856 -5.80 -8.80 -0.78
CA ARG A 856 -5.23 -10.14 -0.98
C ARG A 856 -4.39 -10.19 -2.25
N ASP A 857 -3.40 -11.08 -2.26
CA ASP A 857 -2.49 -11.25 -3.39
C ASP A 857 -3.25 -11.78 -4.62
N GLY A 858 -2.97 -11.21 -5.79
CA GLY A 858 -3.64 -11.49 -7.06
C GLY A 858 -4.41 -10.30 -7.63
N GLU A 859 -5.32 -10.58 -8.56
CA GLU A 859 -6.09 -9.58 -9.29
C GLU A 859 -7.01 -8.76 -8.36
N VAL A 860 -7.16 -7.48 -8.68
CA VAL A 860 -8.19 -6.59 -8.13
C VAL A 860 -9.17 -6.20 -9.23
N ARG A 861 -10.46 -6.45 -9.01
CA ARG A 861 -11.53 -6.19 -9.99
C ARG A 861 -12.78 -5.65 -9.31
N ALA A 862 -13.51 -4.81 -10.02
CA ALA A 862 -14.82 -4.32 -9.62
C ALA A 862 -15.83 -4.52 -10.74
N THR A 863 -17.00 -5.08 -10.40
CA THR A 863 -18.10 -5.26 -11.33
C THR A 863 -19.35 -4.62 -10.74
N LEU A 864 -19.94 -3.66 -11.46
CA LEU A 864 -21.22 -3.04 -11.11
C LEU A 864 -22.35 -3.80 -11.81
N VAL A 865 -23.33 -4.27 -11.04
CA VAL A 865 -24.47 -5.06 -11.52
C VAL A 865 -25.78 -4.35 -11.19
N ARG A 866 -26.68 -4.27 -12.15
CA ARG A 866 -28.04 -3.75 -11.99
C ARG A 866 -29.02 -4.70 -12.66
N ASP A 867 -30.06 -5.09 -11.95
CA ASP A 867 -31.10 -6.01 -12.43
C ASP A 867 -30.54 -7.33 -13.03
N GLY A 868 -29.46 -7.84 -12.44
CA GLY A 868 -28.77 -9.05 -12.90
C GLY A 868 -27.82 -8.86 -14.10
N ALA A 869 -27.78 -7.68 -14.70
CA ALA A 869 -26.88 -7.35 -15.82
C ALA A 869 -25.64 -6.58 -15.35
N THR A 870 -24.48 -6.89 -15.94
CA THR A 870 -23.24 -6.14 -15.72
C THR A 870 -23.33 -4.78 -16.42
N VAL A 871 -23.30 -3.70 -15.64
CA VAL A 871 -23.27 -2.30 -16.11
C VAL A 871 -21.83 -1.84 -16.33
N MET A 872 -20.93 -2.26 -15.45
CA MET A 872 -19.53 -1.87 -15.50
C MET A 872 -18.65 -3.02 -15.04
N ASP A 873 -17.49 -3.16 -15.67
CA ASP A 873 -16.51 -4.17 -15.31
C ASP A 873 -15.11 -3.60 -15.47
N LEU A 874 -14.36 -3.60 -14.38
CA LEU A 874 -13.08 -2.91 -14.26
C LEU A 874 -12.06 -3.82 -13.60
N THR A 875 -10.91 -4.01 -14.24
CA THR A 875 -9.79 -4.78 -13.67
C THR A 875 -8.58 -3.86 -13.54
N SER A 876 -7.88 -3.97 -12.40
CA SER A 876 -6.63 -3.25 -12.18
C SER A 876 -5.56 -3.71 -13.17
N ASN A 877 -4.73 -2.79 -13.65
CA ASN A 877 -3.53 -3.11 -14.42
C ASN A 877 -2.36 -3.59 -13.53
N ARG A 878 -2.56 -3.68 -12.21
CA ARG A 878 -1.58 -4.15 -11.23
C ARG A 878 -2.18 -5.20 -10.29
N ASP A 879 -1.54 -6.35 -10.27
CA ASP A 879 -1.81 -7.37 -9.26
C ASP A 879 -1.20 -6.99 -7.91
N VAL A 880 -1.84 -7.45 -6.84
CA VAL A 880 -1.27 -7.41 -5.49
C VAL A 880 -0.28 -8.57 -5.34
N THR A 881 0.92 -8.30 -4.84
CA THR A 881 1.95 -9.34 -4.70
C THR A 881 2.51 -9.42 -3.27
N ALA A 882 2.84 -10.64 -2.85
CA ALA A 882 3.62 -10.87 -1.62
C ALA A 882 5.13 -10.62 -1.80
N LEU A 883 5.61 -10.51 -3.04
CA LEU A 883 7.02 -10.42 -3.39
C LEU A 883 7.26 -9.26 -4.38
N PRO A 884 7.09 -8.00 -3.95
CA PRO A 884 7.32 -6.85 -4.81
C PRO A 884 8.81 -6.67 -5.13
N LEU A 885 9.11 -6.18 -6.34
CA LEU A 885 10.47 -5.82 -6.75
C LEU A 885 11.04 -4.68 -5.89
N VAL A 886 10.19 -3.69 -5.64
CA VAL A 886 10.42 -2.54 -4.77
C VAL A 886 9.15 -2.28 -3.98
N GLN A 887 9.25 -1.82 -2.73
CA GLN A 887 8.07 -1.41 -1.99
C GLN A 887 7.47 -0.15 -2.61
N ASP A 888 6.14 -0.14 -2.70
CA ASP A 888 5.29 0.94 -3.14
C ASP A 888 4.07 1.05 -2.22
N PHE A 889 4.07 2.07 -1.37
CA PHE A 889 2.99 2.33 -0.43
C PHE A 889 1.96 3.35 -0.94
N GLN A 890 2.12 3.83 -2.17
CA GLN A 890 1.09 4.60 -2.82
C GLN A 890 -0.16 3.73 -3.05
N TYR A 891 -1.34 4.33 -2.94
CA TYR A 891 -2.56 3.75 -3.45
C TYR A 891 -2.60 3.94 -4.96
N TRP A 892 -2.77 2.83 -5.67
CA TRP A 892 -3.12 2.78 -7.08
C TRP A 892 -4.62 2.99 -7.23
N ALA A 893 -5.03 3.59 -8.34
CA ALA A 893 -6.43 3.86 -8.62
C ALA A 893 -6.79 3.53 -10.07
N PHE A 894 -7.96 2.95 -10.27
CA PHE A 894 -8.56 2.76 -11.60
C PHE A 894 -10.07 2.94 -11.51
N GLY A 895 -10.68 3.42 -12.59
CA GLY A 895 -12.10 3.74 -12.60
C GLY A 895 -12.51 4.40 -13.90
N ARG A 896 -13.83 4.54 -14.07
CA ARG A 896 -14.45 5.33 -15.12
C ARG A 896 -15.82 5.80 -14.66
#